data_AF-A0AAJ6ZEB9-F1
#
_entry.id   AF-A0AAJ6ZEB9-F1
#
_cell.length_a   1.000
_cell.length_b   1.000
_cell.length_c   1.000
_cell.angle_alpha   90.00
_cell.angle_beta   90.00
_cell.angle_gamma   90.00
#
_symmetry.space_group_name_H-M   'P 1'
#
loop_
_entity.id
_entity.type
_entity.pdbx_description
1 polymer ?
#
loop_
_entity_poly.entity_id
_entity_poly.type
_entity_poly.pdbx_seq_one_letter_code
_entity_poly.pdbx_strand_id
1 'polypeptide(L)'
;MDIDDITKFANSKRIVTDADKLREKVTKEKEKIIKLKVAQDTAYWDLKEKLQQVQDNHERLQQNMAEVQMQHEAANSKYQEELRQRPEILNKLSTTRKICDVLQESSERLRETLSRCKADGAMLYTAFNRSADQLREMRNKQMQEDEKVKHQIEGLQEKVSLSSNHFSKLVEYLASAKQQVDSELAEARTQLTAAHTRNNDLLTSLSDSNRELDKHKHEIDRKADMITHLQCEMKRQTDEYNIQNCNANKSLAQKDKEIQEAIDAVQSLKQVVMNQEQFIKNVSDERNGLQEKVVDLEEEQHRLKAGMETLKIQMQDLSLAKASVEESLHKAVNENNDLKKENFDYVQELTNIKKEVQDLQMQINLLEKDKAQIDDELQQSRNESYEKFAQIQQLVNDKKQLEDHIEEIKNDAKSYEEIAECKQKDLEIQLQNKDKEIDTKVNAINCLMSEVKMAADVKFKLEDTLAKFKKEMELERDAMKDKEEKSKKEIKKLQESVRVKEAELSQNMTMILELRNEKDRLHQSIQDMQQTLDNVEKELTGRRWPAPKEHYVPELDDNAVMMTPSRSKVTRQETVGKKLELMPPSAPTAPPAPEAALSPNSLLNMFTDSSSDDERLNETAVKRCFAALSRGETLTRTQLATLKKRPNRIDPRSQTQKKQIPQEILSNAKEDIKTRPRKFFKHKRLETKK
;
A
#
# COMPACT_ATOMS: atom_id res chain seq x y z
N MET A 1 20.45 21.08 -195.27
CA MET A 1 21.29 19.87 -195.21
C MET A 1 20.68 18.95 -194.18
N ASP A 2 19.52 18.37 -194.48
CA ASP A 2 19.19 17.45 -195.62
C ASP A 2 19.57 16.03 -195.16
N ILE A 3 18.60 15.18 -194.82
CA ILE A 3 17.70 14.41 -195.70
C ILE A 3 18.38 13.10 -196.17
N ASP A 4 17.64 12.00 -195.97
CA ASP A 4 17.90 10.59 -196.31
C ASP A 4 18.90 9.75 -195.46
N ASP A 5 18.64 8.43 -195.46
CA ASP A 5 19.38 7.31 -194.84
C ASP A 5 19.90 7.50 -193.39
N ILE A 6 19.10 7.43 -192.31
CA ILE A 6 17.83 6.71 -192.07
C ILE A 6 17.79 5.27 -192.62
N THR A 7 18.64 4.39 -192.08
CA THR A 7 18.28 2.97 -191.82
C THR A 7 19.32 2.23 -190.98
N LYS A 8 20.60 2.27 -191.36
CA LYS A 8 21.60 1.30 -190.87
C LYS A 8 22.08 1.51 -189.43
N PHE A 9 22.17 2.76 -188.94
CA PHE A 9 22.62 3.03 -187.57
C PHE A 9 21.59 2.69 -186.48
N ALA A 10 20.30 2.56 -186.86
CA ALA A 10 19.21 2.33 -185.91
C ALA A 10 19.17 0.90 -185.33
N ASN A 11 19.49 -0.11 -186.15
CA ASN A 11 19.37 -1.52 -185.73
C ASN A 11 20.52 -1.99 -184.83
N SER A 12 21.77 -1.64 -185.14
CA SER A 12 22.92 -2.05 -184.32
C SER A 12 22.86 -1.47 -182.91
N LYS A 13 22.51 -0.17 -182.77
CA LYS A 13 22.45 0.50 -181.46
C LYS A 13 21.33 -0.04 -180.56
N ARG A 14 20.20 -0.51 -181.12
CA ARG A 14 19.14 -1.20 -180.36
C ARG A 14 19.63 -2.52 -179.76
N ILE A 15 20.27 -3.38 -180.56
CA ILE A 15 20.73 -4.71 -180.11
C ILE A 15 21.70 -4.61 -178.92
N VAL A 16 22.65 -3.67 -178.95
CA VAL A 16 23.56 -3.44 -177.80
C VAL A 16 22.78 -2.98 -176.57
N THR A 17 21.91 -1.98 -176.73
CA THR A 17 21.10 -1.42 -175.62
C THR A 17 20.21 -2.46 -174.96
N ASP A 18 19.61 -3.38 -175.73
CA ASP A 18 18.74 -4.42 -175.19
C ASP A 18 19.50 -5.63 -174.62
N ALA A 19 20.70 -5.93 -175.14
CA ALA A 19 21.62 -6.89 -174.52
C ALA A 19 22.12 -6.41 -173.15
N ASP A 20 22.38 -5.11 -172.99
CA ASP A 20 22.80 -4.55 -171.70
C ASP A 20 21.64 -4.46 -170.70
N LYS A 21 20.41 -4.13 -171.13
CA LYS A 21 19.21 -4.29 -170.27
C LYS A 21 18.99 -5.74 -169.84
N LEU A 22 19.28 -6.72 -170.70
CA LEU A 22 19.21 -8.14 -170.36
C LEU A 22 20.28 -8.53 -169.33
N ARG A 23 21.53 -8.08 -169.50
CA ARG A 23 22.59 -8.23 -168.49
C ARG A 23 22.18 -7.59 -167.16
N GLU A 24 21.67 -6.36 -167.18
CA GLU A 24 21.22 -5.64 -165.97
C GLU A 24 20.08 -6.38 -165.26
N LYS A 25 19.09 -6.90 -166.00
CA LYS A 25 18.02 -7.75 -165.45
C LYS A 25 18.58 -9.04 -164.83
N VAL A 26 19.47 -9.75 -165.52
CA VAL A 26 20.08 -10.98 -164.99
C VAL A 26 20.92 -10.69 -163.75
N THR A 27 21.64 -9.57 -163.69
CA THR A 27 22.36 -9.14 -162.49
C THR A 27 21.39 -8.82 -161.35
N LYS A 28 20.32 -8.07 -161.59
CA LYS A 28 19.30 -7.74 -160.58
C LYS A 28 18.53 -8.96 -160.06
N GLU A 29 18.21 -9.93 -160.91
CA GLU A 29 17.59 -11.19 -160.46
C GLU A 29 18.60 -12.09 -159.74
N LYS A 30 19.88 -12.16 -160.15
CA LYS A 30 20.93 -12.82 -159.35
C LYS A 30 21.10 -12.15 -157.98
N GLU A 31 21.07 -10.82 -157.91
CA GLU A 31 21.17 -10.06 -156.68
C GLU A 31 19.96 -10.29 -155.76
N LYS A 32 18.74 -10.37 -156.31
CA LYS A 32 17.55 -10.83 -155.58
C LYS A 32 17.68 -12.26 -155.09
N ILE A 33 18.13 -13.19 -155.93
CA ILE A 33 18.31 -14.61 -155.55
C ILE A 33 19.34 -14.72 -154.43
N ILE A 34 20.43 -13.97 -154.47
CA ILE A 34 21.42 -13.89 -153.39
C ILE A 34 20.80 -13.30 -152.12
N LYS A 35 20.05 -12.18 -152.21
CA LYS A 35 19.38 -11.58 -151.05
C LYS A 35 18.31 -12.50 -150.43
N LEU A 36 17.55 -13.21 -151.26
CA LEU A 36 16.58 -14.22 -150.82
C LEU A 36 17.27 -15.44 -150.20
N LYS A 37 18.42 -15.86 -150.74
CA LYS A 37 19.19 -16.98 -150.18
C LYS A 37 19.84 -16.61 -148.85
N VAL A 38 20.46 -15.43 -148.75
CA VAL A 38 20.95 -14.89 -147.48
C VAL A 38 19.81 -14.76 -146.47
N ALA A 39 18.66 -14.20 -146.85
CA ALA A 39 17.51 -14.11 -145.95
C ALA A 39 16.97 -15.49 -145.52
N GLN A 40 16.96 -16.49 -146.42
CA GLN A 40 16.60 -17.87 -146.09
C GLN A 40 17.60 -18.50 -145.11
N ASP A 41 18.90 -18.31 -145.35
CA ASP A 41 19.95 -18.92 -144.52
C ASP A 41 20.06 -18.23 -143.16
N THR A 42 19.90 -16.90 -143.08
CA THR A 42 19.70 -16.18 -141.82
C THR A 42 18.46 -16.70 -141.09
N ALA A 43 17.29 -16.77 -141.74
CA ALA A 43 16.08 -17.28 -141.10
C ALA A 43 16.21 -18.74 -140.62
N TYR A 44 16.97 -19.57 -141.34
CA TYR A 44 17.30 -20.93 -140.91
C TYR A 44 18.23 -20.95 -139.68
N TRP A 45 19.27 -20.11 -139.66
CA TRP A 45 20.15 -19.99 -138.50
C TRP A 45 19.44 -19.40 -137.27
N ASP A 46 18.66 -18.33 -137.42
CA ASP A 46 17.80 -17.76 -136.38
C ASP A 46 16.87 -18.82 -135.77
N LEU A 47 16.26 -19.67 -136.62
CA LEU A 47 15.31 -20.68 -136.19
C LEU A 47 16.01 -21.89 -135.55
N LYS A 48 17.22 -22.23 -136.01
CA LYS A 48 18.08 -23.24 -135.39
C LYS A 48 18.63 -22.77 -134.04
N GLU A 49 19.05 -21.51 -133.92
CA GLU A 49 19.48 -20.91 -132.65
C GLU A 49 18.33 -20.85 -131.64
N LYS A 50 17.13 -20.44 -132.07
CA LYS A 50 15.92 -20.50 -131.24
C LYS A 50 15.55 -21.93 -130.85
N LEU A 51 15.72 -22.91 -131.73
CA LEU A 51 15.48 -24.32 -131.39
C LEU A 51 16.46 -24.81 -130.32
N GLN A 52 17.76 -24.53 -130.48
CA GLN A 52 18.78 -24.84 -129.47
C GLN A 52 18.46 -24.13 -128.15
N GLN A 53 18.14 -22.84 -128.18
CA GLN A 53 17.76 -22.08 -126.97
C GLN A 53 16.52 -22.66 -126.28
N VAL A 54 15.55 -23.19 -127.02
CA VAL A 54 14.37 -23.89 -126.46
C VAL A 54 14.77 -25.25 -125.86
N GLN A 55 15.71 -25.98 -126.47
CA GLN A 55 16.25 -27.23 -125.92
C GLN A 55 17.04 -26.98 -124.63
N ASP A 56 17.99 -26.03 -124.64
CA ASP A 56 18.77 -25.62 -123.47
C ASP A 56 17.87 -25.15 -122.30
N ASN A 57 16.80 -24.40 -122.62
CA ASN A 57 15.81 -23.98 -121.63
C ASN A 57 14.95 -25.15 -121.12
N HIS A 58 14.66 -26.15 -121.95
CA HIS A 58 13.92 -27.34 -121.54
C HIS A 58 14.77 -28.25 -120.64
N GLU A 59 16.04 -28.47 -120.97
CA GLU A 59 16.99 -29.20 -120.12
C GLU A 59 17.20 -28.49 -118.79
N ARG A 60 17.39 -27.17 -118.79
CA ARG A 60 17.45 -26.36 -117.56
C ARG A 60 16.16 -26.45 -116.74
N LEU A 61 14.99 -26.48 -117.38
CA LEU A 61 13.72 -26.66 -116.67
C LEU A 61 13.60 -28.06 -116.05
N GLN A 62 14.02 -29.12 -116.75
CA GLN A 62 14.08 -30.47 -116.19
C GLN A 62 15.03 -30.54 -114.99
N GLN A 63 16.22 -29.94 -115.09
CA GLN A 63 17.20 -29.87 -114.01
C GLN A 63 16.64 -29.11 -112.79
N ASN A 64 16.01 -27.95 -113.00
CA ASN A 64 15.36 -27.18 -111.94
C ASN A 64 14.22 -27.98 -111.27
N MET A 65 13.41 -28.73 -112.03
CA MET A 65 12.35 -29.58 -111.49
C MET A 65 12.91 -30.72 -110.63
N ALA A 66 13.99 -31.36 -111.08
CA ALA A 66 14.69 -32.40 -110.30
C ALA A 66 15.33 -31.84 -109.02
N GLU A 67 15.92 -30.65 -109.08
CA GLU A 67 16.48 -30.00 -107.90
C GLU A 67 15.37 -29.61 -106.90
N VAL A 68 14.26 -29.02 -107.36
CA VAL A 68 13.10 -28.68 -106.50
C VAL A 68 12.51 -29.94 -105.87
N GLN A 69 12.42 -31.06 -106.61
CA GLN A 69 11.97 -32.33 -106.04
C GLN A 69 12.95 -32.84 -104.96
N MET A 70 14.25 -32.84 -105.22
CA MET A 70 15.28 -33.24 -104.24
C MET A 70 15.26 -32.33 -102.99
N GLN A 71 15.10 -31.02 -103.15
CA GLN A 71 14.97 -30.06 -102.05
C GLN A 71 13.69 -30.33 -101.23
N HIS A 72 12.56 -30.63 -101.89
CA HIS A 72 11.30 -30.99 -101.24
C HIS A 72 11.41 -32.33 -100.47
N GLU A 73 12.03 -33.36 -101.06
CA GLU A 73 12.27 -34.65 -100.41
C GLU A 73 13.20 -34.52 -99.19
N ALA A 74 14.27 -33.72 -99.30
CA ALA A 74 15.16 -33.42 -98.18
C ALA A 74 14.48 -32.61 -97.07
N ALA A 75 13.61 -31.65 -97.42
CA ALA A 75 12.81 -30.88 -96.46
C ALA A 75 11.77 -31.76 -95.76
N ASN A 76 11.06 -32.62 -96.51
CA ASN A 76 10.11 -33.59 -95.95
C ASN A 76 10.83 -34.58 -95.02
N SER A 77 11.98 -35.12 -95.41
CA SER A 77 12.77 -36.03 -94.56
C SER A 77 13.17 -35.38 -93.23
N LYS A 78 13.60 -34.10 -93.24
CA LYS A 78 13.84 -33.33 -92.02
C LYS A 78 12.58 -33.17 -91.17
N TYR A 79 11.47 -32.79 -91.80
CA TYR A 79 10.19 -32.60 -91.10
C TYR A 79 9.65 -33.91 -90.48
N GLN A 80 9.83 -35.05 -91.14
CA GLN A 80 9.47 -36.37 -90.57
C GLN A 80 10.36 -36.74 -89.39
N GLU A 81 11.67 -36.45 -89.44
CA GLU A 81 12.57 -36.69 -88.30
C GLU A 81 12.27 -35.74 -87.12
N GLU A 82 11.96 -34.47 -87.39
CA GLU A 82 11.45 -33.55 -86.36
C GLU A 82 10.15 -34.07 -85.72
N LEU A 83 9.18 -34.51 -86.53
CA LEU A 83 7.94 -35.14 -86.05
C LEU A 83 8.23 -36.38 -85.18
N ARG A 84 9.20 -37.22 -85.58
CA ARG A 84 9.62 -38.41 -84.82
C ARG A 84 10.25 -38.04 -83.47
N GLN A 85 10.95 -36.91 -83.38
CA GLN A 85 11.57 -36.40 -82.15
C GLN A 85 10.60 -35.63 -81.23
N ARG A 86 9.48 -35.07 -81.75
CA ARG A 86 8.51 -34.30 -80.94
C ARG A 86 8.04 -34.99 -79.65
N PRO A 87 7.71 -36.30 -79.62
CA PRO A 87 7.33 -36.97 -78.36
C PRO A 87 8.44 -36.98 -77.32
N GLU A 88 9.70 -37.15 -77.74
CA GLU A 88 10.86 -37.12 -76.85
C GLU A 88 11.11 -35.71 -76.31
N ILE A 89 11.02 -34.69 -77.17
CA ILE A 89 11.14 -33.27 -76.79
C ILE A 89 10.03 -32.88 -75.80
N LEU A 90 8.78 -33.30 -76.04
CA LEU A 90 7.66 -33.06 -75.13
C LEU A 90 7.82 -33.79 -73.79
N ASN A 91 8.32 -35.03 -73.79
CA ASN A 91 8.63 -35.76 -72.56
C ASN A 91 9.78 -35.11 -71.77
N LYS A 92 10.82 -34.63 -72.45
CA LYS A 92 11.91 -33.84 -71.85
C LYS A 92 11.35 -32.55 -71.22
N LEU A 93 10.59 -31.74 -71.96
CA LEU A 93 9.96 -30.51 -71.45
C LEU A 93 9.00 -30.77 -70.27
N SER A 94 8.22 -31.85 -70.31
CA SER A 94 7.34 -32.29 -69.21
C SER A 94 8.15 -32.67 -67.96
N THR A 95 9.29 -33.33 -68.14
CA THR A 95 10.21 -33.69 -67.05
C THR A 95 10.91 -32.46 -66.48
N THR A 96 11.39 -31.54 -67.33
CA THR A 96 11.95 -30.25 -66.91
C THR A 96 10.94 -29.43 -66.12
N ARG A 97 9.67 -29.37 -66.55
CA ARG A 97 8.60 -28.69 -65.79
C ARG A 97 8.46 -29.27 -64.39
N LYS A 98 8.33 -30.60 -64.25
CA LYS A 98 8.24 -31.27 -62.95
C LYS A 98 9.45 -30.98 -62.04
N ILE A 99 10.65 -30.85 -62.61
CA ILE A 99 11.85 -30.44 -61.87
C ILE A 99 11.74 -28.98 -61.42
N CYS A 100 11.28 -28.07 -62.28
CA CYS A 100 11.00 -26.67 -61.90
C CYS A 100 9.92 -26.58 -60.81
N ASP A 101 8.84 -27.36 -60.89
CA ASP A 101 7.76 -27.39 -59.91
C ASP A 101 8.30 -27.79 -58.52
N VAL A 102 9.09 -28.87 -58.45
CA VAL A 102 9.76 -29.34 -57.21
C VAL A 102 10.78 -28.33 -56.70
N LEU A 103 11.52 -27.65 -57.58
CA LEU A 103 12.46 -26.60 -57.18
C LEU A 103 11.73 -25.37 -56.62
N GLN A 104 10.60 -24.97 -57.20
CA GLN A 104 9.76 -23.89 -56.66
C GLN A 104 9.21 -24.26 -55.28
N GLU A 105 8.64 -25.46 -55.13
CA GLU A 105 8.13 -25.96 -53.84
C GLU A 105 9.24 -26.00 -52.78
N SER A 106 10.46 -26.39 -53.16
CA SER A 106 11.63 -26.33 -52.27
C SER A 106 12.03 -24.90 -51.89
N SER A 107 11.94 -23.94 -52.82
CA SER A 107 12.19 -22.52 -52.57
C SER A 107 11.15 -21.92 -51.62
N GLU A 108 9.89 -22.32 -51.75
CA GLU A 108 8.79 -21.90 -50.87
C GLU A 108 8.97 -22.47 -49.46
N ARG A 109 9.24 -23.79 -49.32
CA ARG A 109 9.57 -24.40 -48.03
C ARG A 109 10.80 -23.77 -47.37
N LEU A 110 11.83 -23.40 -48.13
CA LEU A 110 13.00 -22.68 -47.62
C LEU A 110 12.64 -21.25 -47.17
N ARG A 111 11.77 -20.54 -47.91
CA ARG A 111 11.30 -19.19 -47.59
C ARG A 111 10.46 -19.16 -46.30
N GLU A 112 9.57 -20.13 -46.13
CA GLU A 112 8.82 -20.33 -44.88
C GLU A 112 9.72 -20.67 -43.69
N THR A 113 10.74 -21.50 -43.91
CA THR A 113 11.70 -21.88 -42.86
C THR A 113 12.53 -20.67 -42.45
N LEU A 114 13.06 -19.90 -43.41
CA LEU A 114 13.72 -18.62 -43.15
C LEU A 114 12.81 -17.63 -42.40
N SER A 115 11.52 -17.57 -42.77
CA SER A 115 10.54 -16.69 -42.10
C SER A 115 10.29 -17.12 -40.65
N ARG A 116 10.22 -18.42 -40.38
CA ARG A 116 10.14 -18.97 -39.00
C ARG A 116 11.40 -18.62 -38.21
N CYS A 117 12.59 -18.94 -38.72
CA CYS A 117 13.85 -18.60 -38.03
C CYS A 117 14.02 -17.09 -37.75
N LYS A 118 13.47 -16.21 -38.61
CA LYS A 118 13.41 -14.76 -38.35
C LYS A 118 12.43 -14.40 -37.23
N ALA A 119 11.25 -15.02 -37.19
CA ALA A 119 10.29 -14.85 -36.10
C ALA A 119 10.86 -15.38 -34.77
N ASP A 120 11.48 -16.57 -34.78
CA ASP A 120 12.13 -17.18 -33.61
C ASP A 120 13.28 -16.31 -33.10
N GLY A 121 14.10 -15.76 -33.99
CA GLY A 121 15.16 -14.80 -33.64
C GLY A 121 14.62 -13.49 -33.04
N ALA A 122 13.48 -12.98 -33.53
CA ALA A 122 12.81 -11.82 -32.95
C ALA A 122 12.20 -12.14 -31.56
N MET A 123 11.58 -13.32 -31.40
CA MET A 123 11.09 -13.79 -30.10
C MET A 123 12.25 -13.93 -29.10
N LEU A 124 13.37 -14.54 -29.50
CA LEU A 124 14.57 -14.66 -28.66
C LEU A 124 15.11 -13.28 -28.25
N TYR A 125 15.19 -12.33 -29.18
CA TYR A 125 15.64 -10.96 -28.91
C TYR A 125 14.71 -10.22 -27.93
N THR A 126 13.40 -10.34 -28.09
CA THR A 126 12.43 -9.76 -27.14
C THR A 126 12.48 -10.42 -25.76
N ALA A 127 12.68 -11.73 -25.69
CA ALA A 127 12.87 -12.45 -24.43
C ALA A 127 14.16 -12.04 -23.71
N PHE A 128 15.26 -11.89 -24.47
CA PHE A 128 16.55 -11.40 -23.95
C PHE A 128 16.42 -9.97 -23.40
N ASN A 129 15.82 -9.05 -24.16
CA ASN A 129 15.59 -7.68 -23.70
C ASN A 129 14.70 -7.64 -22.45
N ARG A 130 13.62 -8.43 -22.41
CA ARG A 130 12.74 -8.53 -21.23
C ARG A 130 13.49 -9.06 -20.00
N SER A 131 14.40 -10.01 -20.18
CA SER A 131 15.27 -10.50 -19.09
C SER A 131 16.27 -9.43 -18.63
N ALA A 132 16.87 -8.67 -19.56
CA ALA A 132 17.75 -7.55 -19.23
C ALA A 132 17.00 -6.41 -18.51
N ASP A 133 15.73 -6.15 -18.87
CA ASP A 133 14.86 -5.20 -18.18
C ASP A 133 14.53 -5.67 -16.76
N GLN A 134 14.17 -6.94 -16.57
CA GLN A 134 13.95 -7.54 -15.25
C GLN A 134 15.22 -7.48 -14.38
N LEU A 135 16.41 -7.73 -14.94
CA LEU A 135 17.68 -7.60 -14.22
C LEU A 135 17.98 -6.14 -13.83
N ARG A 136 17.62 -5.16 -14.67
CA ARG A 136 17.71 -3.73 -14.33
C ARG A 136 16.71 -3.35 -13.24
N GLU A 137 15.47 -3.84 -13.31
CA GLU A 137 14.44 -3.59 -12.28
C GLU A 137 14.84 -4.19 -10.93
N MET A 138 15.31 -5.45 -10.91
CA MET A 138 15.82 -6.11 -9.70
C MET A 138 17.01 -5.35 -9.10
N ARG A 139 17.98 -4.92 -9.93
CA ARG A 139 19.12 -4.12 -9.47
C ARG A 139 18.70 -2.78 -8.88
N ASN A 140 17.72 -2.10 -9.49
CA ASN A 140 17.21 -0.83 -8.98
C ASN A 140 16.44 -1.00 -7.66
N LYS A 141 15.68 -2.09 -7.51
CA LYS A 141 15.03 -2.46 -6.23
C LYS A 141 16.06 -2.73 -5.14
N GLN A 142 17.09 -3.53 -5.44
CA GLN A 142 18.20 -3.78 -4.51
C GLN A 142 18.84 -2.47 -4.05
N MET A 143 19.20 -1.55 -4.95
CA MET A 143 19.79 -0.27 -4.53
C MET A 143 18.83 0.59 -3.69
N GLN A 144 17.53 0.56 -3.94
CA GLN A 144 16.55 1.25 -3.08
C GLN A 144 16.38 0.58 -1.70
N GLU A 145 16.58 -0.73 -1.60
CA GLU A 145 16.59 -1.44 -0.33
C GLU A 145 17.89 -1.19 0.43
N ASP A 146 19.04 -1.23 -0.24
CA ASP A 146 20.35 -0.87 0.30
C ASP A 146 20.36 0.59 0.82
N GLU A 147 19.77 1.54 0.08
CA GLU A 147 19.61 2.92 0.54
C GLU A 147 18.67 3.03 1.75
N LYS A 148 17.54 2.30 1.79
CA LYS A 148 16.67 2.28 2.99
C LYS A 148 17.38 1.72 4.21
N VAL A 149 18.11 0.61 4.04
CA VAL A 149 18.92 -0.01 5.09
C VAL A 149 20.02 0.96 5.57
N LYS A 150 20.68 1.67 4.65
CA LYS A 150 21.66 2.71 4.99
C LYS A 150 21.04 3.83 5.86
N HIS A 151 19.90 4.39 5.46
CA HIS A 151 19.21 5.42 6.26
C HIS A 151 18.74 4.89 7.63
N GLN A 152 18.32 3.61 7.71
CA GLN A 152 17.98 2.97 8.98
C GLN A 152 19.21 2.79 9.88
N ILE A 153 20.36 2.38 9.32
CA ILE A 153 21.63 2.28 10.06
C ILE A 153 22.06 3.66 10.56
N GLU A 154 22.00 4.69 9.72
CA GLU A 154 22.36 6.07 10.10
C GLU A 154 21.46 6.59 11.24
N GLY A 155 20.13 6.39 11.16
CA GLY A 155 19.20 6.76 12.23
C GLY A 155 19.31 5.91 13.51
N LEU A 156 19.78 4.66 13.42
CA LEU A 156 20.13 3.84 14.59
C LEU A 156 21.45 4.30 15.22
N GLN A 157 22.44 4.66 14.41
CA GLN A 157 23.74 5.16 14.84
C GLN A 157 23.62 6.53 15.53
N GLU A 158 22.74 7.41 15.04
CA GLU A 158 22.36 8.66 15.72
C GLU A 158 21.71 8.38 17.09
N LYS A 159 20.72 7.46 17.15
CA LYS A 159 20.09 7.07 18.42
C LYS A 159 21.07 6.48 19.43
N VAL A 160 22.04 5.67 18.97
CA VAL A 160 23.12 5.14 19.80
C VAL A 160 24.04 6.27 20.28
N SER A 161 24.37 7.25 19.42
CA SER A 161 25.16 8.42 19.83
C SER A 161 24.43 9.28 20.87
N LEU A 162 23.15 9.59 20.65
CA LEU A 162 22.31 10.33 21.60
C LEU A 162 22.17 9.58 22.94
N SER A 163 21.97 8.26 22.91
CA SER A 163 21.92 7.42 24.11
C SER A 163 23.27 7.40 24.85
N SER A 164 24.39 7.25 24.13
CA SER A 164 25.73 7.32 24.70
C SER A 164 26.01 8.69 25.34
N ASN A 165 25.63 9.79 24.68
CA ASN A 165 25.78 11.14 25.20
C ASN A 165 24.90 11.38 26.45
N HIS A 166 23.70 10.80 26.49
CA HIS A 166 22.85 10.82 27.69
C HIS A 166 23.47 10.00 28.84
N PHE A 167 24.05 8.84 28.53
CA PHE A 167 24.73 7.99 29.52
C PHE A 167 25.97 8.69 30.09
N SER A 168 26.81 9.32 29.25
CA SER A 168 27.93 10.16 29.69
C SER A 168 27.47 11.28 30.63
N LYS A 169 26.40 12.02 30.28
CA LYS A 169 25.83 13.05 31.16
C LYS A 169 25.31 12.49 32.49
N LEU A 170 24.69 11.31 32.49
CA LEU A 170 24.27 10.66 33.74
C LEU A 170 25.48 10.26 34.60
N VAL A 171 26.56 9.78 34.01
CA VAL A 171 27.82 9.49 34.71
C VAL A 171 28.45 10.78 35.28
N GLU A 172 28.44 11.88 34.52
CA GLU A 172 28.90 13.20 34.98
C GLU A 172 28.05 13.73 36.15
N TYR A 173 26.71 13.66 36.07
CA TYR A 173 25.82 14.04 37.17
C TYR A 173 26.02 13.16 38.41
N LEU A 174 26.17 11.84 38.25
CA LEU A 174 26.44 10.92 39.36
C LEU A 174 27.82 11.16 39.99
N ALA A 175 28.84 11.49 39.19
CA ALA A 175 30.16 11.87 39.70
C ALA A 175 30.12 13.19 40.48
N SER A 176 29.42 14.20 39.95
CA SER A 176 29.25 15.51 40.61
C SER A 176 28.44 15.39 41.91
N ALA A 177 27.33 14.65 41.89
CA ALA A 177 26.52 14.39 43.07
C ALA A 177 27.28 13.58 44.13
N LYS A 178 28.11 12.60 43.73
CA LYS A 178 29.01 11.90 44.65
C LYS A 178 30.05 12.85 45.25
N GLN A 179 30.67 13.71 44.44
CA GLN A 179 31.66 14.68 44.91
C GLN A 179 31.04 15.68 45.90
N GLN A 180 29.80 16.12 45.65
CA GLN A 180 29.04 16.94 46.59
C GLN A 180 28.80 16.20 47.92
N VAL A 181 28.26 14.97 47.90
CA VAL A 181 28.00 14.18 49.11
C VAL A 181 29.30 13.84 49.87
N ASP A 182 30.39 13.52 49.17
CA ASP A 182 31.71 13.30 49.78
C ASP A 182 32.24 14.59 50.46
N SER A 183 31.94 15.77 49.90
CA SER A 183 32.29 17.08 50.47
C SER A 183 31.43 17.44 51.68
N GLU A 184 30.11 17.30 51.59
CA GLU A 184 29.17 17.52 52.71
C GLU A 184 29.47 16.59 53.89
N LEU A 185 29.81 15.33 53.59
CA LEU A 185 30.21 14.33 54.60
C LEU A 185 31.58 14.63 55.21
N ALA A 186 32.52 15.20 54.44
CA ALA A 186 33.78 15.72 54.98
C ALA A 186 33.55 16.93 55.89
N GLU A 187 32.71 17.88 55.48
CA GLU A 187 32.38 19.05 56.30
C GLU A 187 31.67 18.63 57.60
N ALA A 188 30.64 17.80 57.53
CA ALA A 188 29.93 17.26 58.69
C ALA A 188 30.88 16.55 59.67
N ARG A 189 31.91 15.84 59.18
CA ARG A 189 32.97 15.27 60.03
C ARG A 189 33.82 16.34 60.72
N THR A 190 34.18 17.42 60.03
CA THR A 190 34.92 18.54 60.66
C THR A 190 34.07 19.28 61.70
N GLN A 191 32.79 19.55 61.40
CA GLN A 191 31.84 20.16 62.33
C GLN A 191 31.63 19.27 63.58
N LEU A 192 31.43 17.96 63.39
CA LEU A 192 31.32 17.00 64.49
C LEU A 192 32.61 16.93 65.34
N THR A 193 33.78 16.98 64.70
CA THR A 193 35.07 17.00 65.41
C THR A 193 35.21 18.27 66.26
N ALA A 194 34.92 19.44 65.68
CA ALA A 194 34.96 20.72 66.40
C ALA A 194 33.94 20.79 67.54
N ALA A 195 32.73 20.25 67.35
CA ALA A 195 31.72 20.12 68.39
C ALA A 195 32.17 19.18 69.52
N HIS A 196 32.85 18.07 69.20
CA HIS A 196 33.40 17.16 70.20
C HIS A 196 34.54 17.81 71.01
N THR A 197 35.46 18.53 70.35
CA THR A 197 36.49 19.33 71.04
C THR A 197 35.84 20.34 71.98
N ARG A 198 34.90 21.16 71.48
CA ARG A 198 34.18 22.15 72.30
C ARG A 198 33.42 21.53 73.47
N ASN A 199 32.89 20.32 73.32
CA ASN A 199 32.24 19.60 74.42
C ASN A 199 33.26 19.14 75.48
N ASN A 200 34.47 18.73 75.07
CA ASN A 200 35.56 18.39 75.99
C ASN A 200 36.10 19.64 76.71
N ASP A 201 36.18 20.78 76.02
CA ASP A 201 36.55 22.08 76.62
C ASP A 201 35.51 22.56 77.65
N LEU A 202 34.22 22.34 77.37
CA LEU A 202 33.14 22.60 78.33
C LEU A 202 33.18 21.62 79.51
N LEU A 203 33.51 20.34 79.28
CA LEU A 203 33.62 19.33 80.33
C LEU A 203 34.78 19.63 81.30
N THR A 204 35.94 20.07 80.79
CA THR A 204 37.07 20.50 81.62
C THR A 204 36.75 21.79 82.36
N SER A 205 36.17 22.80 81.70
CA SER A 205 35.73 24.05 82.35
C SER A 205 34.69 23.81 83.45
N LEU A 206 33.77 22.85 83.28
CA LEU A 206 32.81 22.42 84.30
C LEU A 206 33.48 21.67 85.46
N SER A 207 34.48 20.83 85.16
CA SER A 207 35.30 20.15 86.18
C SER A 207 36.09 21.14 87.04
N ASP A 208 36.69 22.17 86.43
CA ASP A 208 37.40 23.23 87.16
C ASP A 208 36.43 24.13 87.95
N SER A 209 35.25 24.42 87.40
CA SER A 209 34.19 25.17 88.11
C SER A 209 33.69 24.42 89.36
N ASN A 210 33.47 23.10 89.25
CA ASN A 210 33.13 22.25 90.40
C ASN A 210 34.26 22.24 91.44
N ARG A 211 35.52 22.18 90.99
CA ARG A 211 36.69 22.22 91.88
C ARG A 211 36.81 23.56 92.63
N GLU A 212 36.41 24.68 92.01
CA GLU A 212 36.36 25.98 92.69
C GLU A 212 35.18 26.07 93.67
N LEU A 213 34.02 25.51 93.32
CA LEU A 213 32.89 25.38 94.24
C LEU A 213 33.24 24.55 95.48
N ASP A 214 33.96 23.44 95.34
CA ASP A 214 34.43 22.64 96.48
C ASP A 214 35.43 23.41 97.36
N LYS A 215 36.35 24.22 96.78
CA LYS A 215 37.20 25.12 97.56
C LYS A 215 36.39 26.15 98.34
N HIS A 216 35.46 26.84 97.67
CA HIS A 216 34.63 27.86 98.32
C HIS A 216 33.72 27.27 99.40
N LYS A 217 33.21 26.05 99.19
CA LYS A 217 32.46 25.30 100.21
C LYS A 217 33.34 25.04 101.44
N HIS A 218 34.55 24.49 101.27
CA HIS A 218 35.49 24.30 102.37
C HIS A 218 35.94 25.62 103.03
N GLU A 219 35.95 26.73 102.30
CA GLU A 219 36.24 28.05 102.86
C GLU A 219 35.05 28.60 103.67
N ILE A 220 33.81 28.36 103.22
CA ILE A 220 32.57 28.66 103.95
C ILE A 220 32.50 27.82 105.23
N ASP A 221 32.78 26.52 105.16
CA ASP A 221 32.80 25.61 106.32
C ASP A 221 33.76 26.15 107.41
N ARG A 222 35.02 26.47 107.03
CA ARG A 222 36.01 27.07 107.93
C ARG A 222 35.59 28.43 108.50
N LYS A 223 34.91 29.26 107.70
CA LYS A 223 34.39 30.56 108.17
C LYS A 223 33.22 30.37 109.14
N ALA A 224 32.37 29.36 108.94
CA ALA A 224 31.30 28.99 109.85
C ALA A 224 31.85 28.45 111.19
N ASP A 225 32.87 27.60 111.16
CA ASP A 225 33.60 27.15 112.36
C ASP A 225 34.18 28.34 113.14
N MET A 226 34.82 29.28 112.45
CA MET A 226 35.43 30.46 113.07
C MET A 226 34.39 31.47 113.60
N ILE A 227 33.25 31.63 112.92
CA ILE A 227 32.11 32.41 113.45
C ILE A 227 31.56 31.73 114.71
N THR A 228 31.41 30.40 114.71
CA THR A 228 30.92 29.64 115.88
C THR A 228 31.89 29.76 117.06
N HIS A 229 33.20 29.74 116.81
CA HIS A 229 34.22 30.00 117.83
C HIS A 229 34.11 31.41 118.42
N LEU A 230 34.00 32.44 117.57
CA LEU A 230 33.82 33.83 118.00
C LEU A 230 32.52 34.05 118.78
N GLN A 231 31.41 33.40 118.39
CA GLN A 231 30.15 33.46 119.13
C GLN A 231 30.28 32.83 120.53
N CYS A 232 30.98 31.70 120.66
CA CYS A 232 31.28 31.09 121.95
C CYS A 232 32.16 32.00 122.83
N GLU A 233 33.15 32.69 122.25
CA GLU A 233 33.98 33.65 122.99
C GLU A 233 33.21 34.92 123.40
N MET A 234 32.42 35.52 122.51
CA MET A 234 31.54 36.65 122.86
C MET A 234 30.59 36.28 124.00
N LYS A 235 30.05 35.06 123.99
CA LYS A 235 29.19 34.57 125.07
C LYS A 235 29.97 34.45 126.38
N ARG A 236 31.17 33.85 126.37
CA ARG A 236 32.06 33.78 127.54
C ARG A 236 32.36 35.17 128.12
N GLN A 237 32.72 36.14 127.29
CA GLN A 237 32.97 37.52 127.72
C GLN A 237 31.71 38.19 128.29
N THR A 238 30.53 37.90 127.74
CA THR A 238 29.25 38.39 128.26
C THR A 238 28.93 37.79 129.63
N ASP A 239 29.15 36.50 129.81
CA ASP A 239 28.96 35.80 131.09
C ASP A 239 29.96 36.29 132.16
N GLU A 240 31.23 36.50 131.79
CA GLU A 240 32.26 37.11 132.65
C GLU A 240 31.90 38.54 133.07
N TYR A 241 31.43 39.37 132.14
CA TYR A 241 30.96 40.74 132.44
C TYR A 241 29.72 40.74 133.35
N ASN A 242 28.77 39.83 133.14
CA ASN A 242 27.60 39.67 134.00
C ASN A 242 27.98 39.26 135.43
N ILE A 243 28.96 38.37 135.60
CA ILE A 243 29.51 38.01 136.92
C ILE A 243 30.16 39.24 137.58
N GLN A 244 30.96 40.00 136.83
CA GLN A 244 31.63 41.20 137.33
C GLN A 244 30.63 42.28 137.78
N ASN A 245 29.59 42.53 136.98
CA ASN A 245 28.51 43.46 137.29
C ASN A 245 27.66 43.00 138.50
N CYS A 246 27.36 41.70 138.59
CA CYS A 246 26.68 41.11 139.76
C CYS A 246 27.49 41.30 141.06
N ASN A 247 28.83 41.20 140.99
CA ASN A 247 29.70 41.45 142.13
C ASN A 247 29.81 42.94 142.48
N ALA A 248 29.85 43.83 141.48
CA ALA A 248 29.79 45.28 141.69
C ALA A 248 28.50 45.71 142.40
N ASN A 249 27.34 45.22 141.95
CA ASN A 249 26.04 45.53 142.56
C ASN A 249 25.91 45.05 144.02
N LYS A 250 26.51 43.90 144.37
CA LYS A 250 26.61 43.46 145.78
C LYS A 250 27.44 44.42 146.63
N SER A 251 28.56 44.91 146.09
CA SER A 251 29.39 45.91 146.79
C SER A 251 28.72 47.27 146.92
N LEU A 252 27.85 47.63 145.96
CA LEU A 252 27.10 48.89 145.96
C LEU A 252 25.97 48.84 147.01
N ALA A 253 25.17 47.77 147.03
CA ALA A 253 24.13 47.56 148.05
C ALA A 253 24.69 47.50 149.49
N GLN A 254 25.92 47.00 149.67
CA GLN A 254 26.64 47.06 150.95
C GLN A 254 26.97 48.51 151.35
N LYS A 255 27.33 49.38 150.40
CA LYS A 255 27.60 50.81 150.66
C LYS A 255 26.32 51.60 150.93
N ASP A 256 25.22 51.31 150.25
CA ASP A 256 23.92 51.93 150.52
C ASP A 256 23.46 51.65 151.97
N LYS A 257 23.70 50.42 152.47
CA LYS A 257 23.41 50.06 153.86
C LYS A 257 24.27 50.85 154.87
N GLU A 258 25.56 50.99 154.62
CA GLU A 258 26.46 51.81 155.46
C GLU A 258 26.04 53.30 155.46
N ILE A 259 25.52 53.81 154.34
CA ILE A 259 24.99 55.18 154.24
C ILE A 259 23.69 55.32 155.05
N GLN A 260 22.77 54.35 155.00
CA GLN A 260 21.53 54.40 155.79
C GLN A 260 21.82 54.37 157.31
N GLU A 261 22.75 53.52 157.76
CA GLU A 261 23.18 53.48 159.17
C GLU A 261 23.78 54.82 159.64
N ALA A 262 24.44 55.57 158.74
CA ALA A 262 24.91 56.92 159.02
C ALA A 262 23.77 57.98 159.05
N ILE A 263 22.75 57.85 158.21
CA ILE A 263 21.58 58.74 158.20
C ILE A 263 20.82 58.66 159.54
N ASP A 264 20.62 57.46 160.06
CA ASP A 264 19.87 57.24 161.32
C ASP A 264 20.62 57.81 162.54
N ALA A 265 21.97 57.77 162.51
CA ALA A 265 22.83 58.44 163.49
C ALA A 265 22.70 59.98 163.42
N VAL A 266 22.62 60.56 162.22
CA VAL A 266 22.42 62.01 162.03
C VAL A 266 21.03 62.46 162.51
N GLN A 267 19.98 61.67 162.31
CA GLN A 267 18.65 61.96 162.86
C GLN A 267 18.67 61.98 164.40
N SER A 268 19.39 61.03 165.02
CA SER A 268 19.55 60.96 166.47
C SER A 268 20.24 62.21 167.04
N LEU A 269 21.28 62.71 166.37
CA LEU A 269 21.96 63.97 166.74
C LEU A 269 21.03 65.19 166.60
N LYS A 270 20.18 65.22 165.56
CA LYS A 270 19.24 66.34 165.33
C LYS A 270 18.25 66.53 166.48
N GLN A 271 17.84 65.43 167.14
CA GLN A 271 16.96 65.47 168.31
C GLN A 271 17.62 66.07 169.56
N VAL A 272 18.96 66.03 169.66
CA VAL A 272 19.72 66.64 170.76
C VAL A 272 19.80 68.16 170.61
N VAL A 273 19.96 68.65 169.37
CA VAL A 273 20.06 70.11 169.07
C VAL A 273 18.79 70.86 169.49
N MET A 274 17.60 70.32 169.19
CA MET A 274 16.32 70.93 169.57
C MET A 274 16.18 71.18 171.09
N ASN A 275 16.82 70.36 171.93
CA ASN A 275 16.80 70.53 173.38
C ASN A 275 17.74 71.65 173.87
N GLN A 276 18.69 72.10 173.05
CA GLN A 276 19.61 73.19 173.35
C GLN A 276 19.10 74.56 172.86
N GLU A 277 18.41 74.59 171.71
CA GLU A 277 17.83 75.82 171.12
C GLU A 277 16.87 76.54 172.08
N GLN A 278 16.11 75.79 172.89
CA GLN A 278 15.18 76.33 173.88
C GLN A 278 15.86 77.12 175.02
N PHE A 279 17.16 76.90 175.28
CA PHE A 279 17.93 77.66 176.28
C PHE A 279 18.47 78.98 175.73
N ILE A 280 18.89 78.98 174.46
CA ILE A 280 19.53 80.13 173.79
C ILE A 280 18.55 81.30 173.59
N LYS A 281 17.25 81.00 173.46
CA LYS A 281 16.20 82.01 173.23
C LYS A 281 16.16 83.11 174.31
N ASN A 282 16.51 82.81 175.55
CA ASN A 282 16.54 83.79 176.65
C ASN A 282 17.76 84.74 176.63
N VAL A 283 18.74 84.51 175.74
CA VAL A 283 19.97 85.33 175.60
C VAL A 283 19.93 86.20 174.33
N SER A 284 18.98 85.96 173.43
CA SER A 284 18.95 86.61 172.11
C SER A 284 18.50 88.08 172.15
N ASP A 285 17.78 88.51 173.18
CA ASP A 285 17.09 89.80 173.18
C ASP A 285 18.03 91.01 173.45
N GLU A 286 19.14 90.82 174.16
CA GLU A 286 20.15 91.89 174.37
C GLU A 286 21.05 92.13 173.14
N ARG A 287 21.19 91.15 172.24
CA ARG A 287 22.19 91.20 171.15
C ARG A 287 21.77 92.05 169.93
N ASN A 288 20.50 92.44 169.84
CA ASN A 288 19.94 93.01 168.60
C ASN A 288 20.26 94.50 168.37
N GLY A 289 21.02 95.16 169.25
CA GLY A 289 21.23 96.61 169.21
C GLY A 289 22.49 97.14 168.48
N LEU A 290 23.40 96.30 167.98
CA LEU A 290 24.76 96.77 167.60
C LEU A 290 25.36 96.30 166.26
N GLN A 291 24.78 95.33 165.55
CA GLN A 291 25.43 94.73 164.36
C GLN A 291 24.90 95.23 162.99
N GLU A 292 24.11 96.30 162.96
CA GLU A 292 23.49 96.87 161.74
C GLU A 292 24.47 97.73 160.89
N LYS A 293 25.77 97.80 161.23
CA LYS A 293 26.75 98.74 160.64
C LYS A 293 27.93 98.10 159.90
N VAL A 294 27.82 96.82 159.51
CA VAL A 294 28.90 96.08 158.83
C VAL A 294 28.53 95.68 157.39
N VAL A 295 27.24 95.67 157.05
CA VAL A 295 26.71 95.12 155.77
C VAL A 295 27.14 95.94 154.54
N ASP A 296 27.19 97.27 154.65
CA ASP A 296 27.34 98.21 153.52
C ASP A 296 28.70 98.16 152.77
N LEU A 297 29.60 97.24 153.12
CA LEU A 297 30.93 97.09 152.50
C LEU A 297 31.14 95.77 151.75
N GLU A 298 30.21 94.81 151.82
CA GLU A 298 30.39 93.49 151.19
C GLU A 298 29.88 93.42 149.72
N GLU A 299 29.00 94.34 149.29
CA GLU A 299 28.27 94.22 148.02
C GLU A 299 29.12 94.42 146.74
N GLU A 300 30.13 95.31 146.73
CA GLU A 300 30.92 95.57 145.52
C GLU A 300 31.82 94.38 145.13
N GLN A 301 32.28 93.57 146.09
CA GLN A 301 33.16 92.43 145.80
C GLN A 301 32.46 91.36 144.92
N HIS A 302 31.13 91.27 144.98
CA HIS A 302 30.37 90.29 144.21
C HIS A 302 30.25 90.60 142.71
N ARG A 303 30.27 91.88 142.30
CA ARG A 303 30.07 92.26 140.88
C ARG A 303 31.21 91.79 139.96
N LEU A 304 32.46 91.96 140.40
CA LEU A 304 33.66 91.59 139.63
C LEU A 304 33.77 90.08 139.37
N LYS A 305 33.25 89.24 140.27
CA LYS A 305 33.34 87.77 140.17
C LYS A 305 32.41 87.19 139.10
N ALA A 306 31.27 87.83 138.83
CA ALA A 306 30.29 87.35 137.85
C ALA A 306 30.82 87.40 136.40
N GLY A 307 31.54 88.47 136.04
CA GLY A 307 32.01 88.70 134.66
C GLY A 307 33.04 87.69 134.14
N MET A 308 33.86 87.10 135.02
CA MET A 308 34.84 86.09 134.61
C MET A 308 34.20 84.79 134.14
N GLU A 309 33.13 84.34 134.80
CA GLU A 309 32.50 83.05 134.48
C GLU A 309 31.72 83.12 133.16
N THR A 310 31.14 84.28 132.81
CA THR A 310 30.47 84.50 131.52
C THR A 310 31.44 84.37 130.33
N LEU A 311 32.65 84.92 130.46
CA LEU A 311 33.65 84.88 129.38
C LEU A 311 34.19 83.45 129.14
N LYS A 312 34.27 82.66 130.21
CA LYS A 312 34.72 81.26 130.19
C LYS A 312 33.71 80.33 129.49
N ILE A 313 32.41 80.55 129.69
CA ILE A 313 31.34 79.83 128.98
C ILE A 313 31.44 80.09 127.47
N GLN A 314 31.59 81.36 127.06
CA GLN A 314 31.71 81.74 125.64
C GLN A 314 32.91 81.08 124.93
N MET A 315 34.04 80.89 125.62
CA MET A 315 35.18 80.13 125.07
C MET A 315 34.87 78.64 124.89
N GLN A 316 34.09 78.04 125.80
CA GLN A 316 33.73 76.62 125.73
C GLN A 316 32.70 76.37 124.61
N ASP A 317 31.72 77.26 124.45
CA ASP A 317 30.75 77.23 123.35
C ASP A 317 31.42 77.37 121.97
N LEU A 318 32.40 78.28 121.84
CA LEU A 318 33.20 78.42 120.61
C LEU A 318 34.00 77.15 120.28
N SER A 319 34.48 76.42 121.29
CA SER A 319 35.19 75.15 121.08
C SER A 319 34.24 74.04 120.60
N LEU A 320 33.00 74.00 121.09
CA LEU A 320 31.97 73.06 120.63
C LEU A 320 31.48 73.39 119.22
N ALA A 321 31.27 74.68 118.92
CA ALA A 321 30.93 75.15 117.58
C ALA A 321 32.02 74.78 116.55
N LYS A 322 33.31 74.92 116.90
CA LYS A 322 34.43 74.48 116.04
C LYS A 322 34.35 72.98 115.73
N ALA A 323 34.18 72.13 116.75
CA ALA A 323 34.09 70.69 116.57
C ALA A 323 32.89 70.28 115.69
N SER A 324 31.74 70.94 115.86
CA SER A 324 30.55 70.71 115.02
C SER A 324 30.76 71.08 113.55
N VAL A 325 31.51 72.16 113.27
CA VAL A 325 31.91 72.53 111.90
C VAL A 325 32.90 71.52 111.30
N GLU A 326 33.87 71.03 112.10
CA GLU A 326 34.83 70.01 111.65
C GLU A 326 34.14 68.66 111.35
N GLU A 327 33.15 68.25 112.16
CA GLU A 327 32.32 67.06 111.89
C GLU A 327 31.45 67.24 110.63
N SER A 328 30.85 68.42 110.46
CA SER A 328 30.03 68.75 109.29
C SER A 328 30.84 68.77 108.00
N LEU A 329 32.08 69.29 108.06
CA LEU A 329 33.03 69.25 106.94
C LEU A 329 33.42 67.81 106.60
N HIS A 330 33.65 66.94 107.59
CA HIS A 330 33.94 65.53 107.35
C HIS A 330 32.78 64.78 106.68
N LYS A 331 31.53 65.07 107.06
CA LYS A 331 30.34 64.49 106.39
C LYS A 331 30.25 64.95 104.93
N ALA A 332 30.35 66.24 104.67
CA ALA A 332 30.34 66.79 103.32
C ALA A 332 31.50 66.27 102.43
N VAL A 333 32.67 65.98 103.01
CA VAL A 333 33.80 65.35 102.30
C VAL A 333 33.50 63.89 101.95
N ASN A 334 32.86 63.14 102.85
CA ASN A 334 32.46 61.75 102.58
C ASN A 334 31.38 61.69 101.50
N GLU A 335 30.30 62.48 101.63
CA GLU A 335 29.23 62.59 100.63
C GLU A 335 29.78 62.95 99.23
N ASN A 336 30.77 63.85 99.16
CA ASN A 336 31.44 64.24 97.92
C ASN A 336 32.30 63.09 97.34
N ASN A 337 32.84 62.19 98.17
CA ASN A 337 33.56 61.01 97.70
C ASN A 337 32.61 59.89 97.24
N ASP A 338 31.48 59.71 97.93
CA ASP A 338 30.44 58.75 97.53
C ASP A 338 29.79 59.19 96.20
N LEU A 339 29.44 60.47 96.04
CA LEU A 339 28.94 61.04 94.77
C LEU A 339 29.95 60.93 93.62
N LYS A 340 31.26 61.04 93.89
CA LYS A 340 32.30 60.78 92.87
C LYS A 340 32.33 59.32 92.44
N LYS A 341 32.12 58.40 93.38
CA LYS A 341 32.07 56.96 93.08
C LYS A 341 30.83 56.63 92.27
N GLU A 342 29.66 57.10 92.68
CA GLU A 342 28.39 56.93 91.95
C GLU A 342 28.49 57.48 90.51
N ASN A 343 29.10 58.66 90.34
CA ASN A 343 29.34 59.26 89.02
C ASN A 343 30.35 58.46 88.17
N PHE A 344 31.39 57.87 88.77
CA PHE A 344 32.29 56.94 88.08
C PHE A 344 31.56 55.67 87.63
N ASP A 345 30.76 55.08 88.50
CA ASP A 345 29.97 53.87 88.23
C ASP A 345 28.97 54.12 87.07
N TYR A 346 28.25 55.26 87.08
CA TYR A 346 27.38 55.67 85.96
C TYR A 346 28.15 55.92 84.64
N VAL A 347 29.34 56.53 84.69
CA VAL A 347 30.17 56.73 83.48
C VAL A 347 30.64 55.40 82.90
N GLN A 348 30.95 54.41 83.75
CA GLN A 348 31.31 53.07 83.31
C GLN A 348 30.10 52.31 82.73
N GLU A 349 28.92 52.44 83.33
CA GLU A 349 27.68 51.84 82.83
C GLU A 349 27.25 52.44 81.48
N LEU A 350 27.28 53.78 81.34
CA LEU A 350 27.08 54.47 80.06
C LEU A 350 28.08 54.03 78.98
N THR A 351 29.32 53.72 79.36
CA THR A 351 30.36 53.22 78.44
C THR A 351 30.05 51.79 77.97
N ASN A 352 29.53 50.93 78.86
CA ASN A 352 29.09 49.58 78.53
C ASN A 352 27.87 49.61 77.59
N ILE A 353 26.83 50.38 77.94
CA ILE A 353 25.62 50.55 77.11
C ILE A 353 25.98 51.09 75.72
N LYS A 354 26.89 52.06 75.64
CA LYS A 354 27.36 52.60 74.35
C LYS A 354 28.03 51.53 73.48
N LYS A 355 28.80 50.61 74.08
CA LYS A 355 29.41 49.50 73.36
C LYS A 355 28.36 48.48 72.89
N GLU A 356 27.43 48.11 73.76
CA GLU A 356 26.33 47.19 73.44
C GLU A 356 25.45 47.74 72.29
N VAL A 357 25.19 49.05 72.26
CA VAL A 357 24.52 49.73 71.14
C VAL A 357 25.34 49.64 69.83
N GLN A 358 26.67 49.70 69.87
CA GLN A 358 27.50 49.50 68.67
C GLN A 358 27.48 48.03 68.21
N ASP A 359 27.57 47.08 69.13
CA ASP A 359 27.54 45.64 68.82
C ASP A 359 26.15 45.24 68.23
N LEU A 360 25.05 45.79 68.77
CA LEU A 360 23.69 45.63 68.24
C LEU A 360 23.52 46.31 66.87
N GLN A 361 24.04 47.52 66.66
CA GLN A 361 24.00 48.17 65.35
C GLN A 361 24.77 47.35 64.30
N MET A 362 25.88 46.71 64.67
CA MET A 362 26.62 45.85 63.75
C MET A 362 25.86 44.56 63.41
N GLN A 363 25.10 44.00 64.35
CA GLN A 363 24.17 42.88 64.08
C GLN A 363 23.01 43.30 63.17
N ILE A 364 22.42 44.48 63.36
CA ILE A 364 21.37 45.02 62.46
C ILE A 364 21.91 45.14 61.04
N ASN A 365 23.09 45.73 60.85
CA ASN A 365 23.70 45.89 59.52
C ASN A 365 23.99 44.53 58.82
N LEU A 366 24.29 43.48 59.58
CA LEU A 366 24.45 42.12 59.06
C LEU A 366 23.09 41.53 58.65
N LEU A 367 22.08 41.62 59.50
CA LEU A 367 20.72 41.14 59.21
C LEU A 367 20.08 41.86 58.01
N GLU A 368 20.35 43.16 57.82
CA GLU A 368 19.90 43.90 56.63
C GLU A 368 20.57 43.39 55.35
N LYS A 369 21.87 43.05 55.41
CA LYS A 369 22.61 42.47 54.29
C LYS A 369 22.12 41.06 53.95
N ASP A 370 21.95 40.21 54.96
CA ASP A 370 21.50 38.83 54.78
C ASP A 370 20.06 38.80 54.26
N LYS A 371 19.19 39.71 54.73
CA LYS A 371 17.86 39.93 54.16
C LYS A 371 17.93 40.32 52.68
N ALA A 372 18.78 41.28 52.31
CA ALA A 372 18.91 41.70 50.91
C ALA A 372 19.36 40.55 49.99
N GLN A 373 20.27 39.69 50.47
CA GLN A 373 20.67 38.48 49.75
C GLN A 373 19.51 37.48 49.61
N ILE A 374 18.71 37.27 50.66
CA ILE A 374 17.51 36.41 50.63
C ILE A 374 16.44 36.96 49.66
N ASP A 375 16.24 38.28 49.62
CA ASP A 375 15.33 38.93 48.67
C ASP A 375 15.79 38.72 47.20
N ASP A 376 17.10 38.81 46.93
CA ASP A 376 17.70 38.52 45.60
C ASP A 376 17.58 37.02 45.23
N GLU A 377 17.89 36.10 46.15
CA GLU A 377 17.77 34.65 45.96
C GLU A 377 16.30 34.22 45.71
N LEU A 378 15.35 34.81 46.43
CA LEU A 378 13.91 34.62 46.18
C LEU A 378 13.51 35.12 44.79
N GLN A 379 14.02 36.27 44.35
CA GLN A 379 13.71 36.83 43.05
C GLN A 379 14.35 36.01 41.90
N GLN A 380 15.56 35.45 42.08
CA GLN A 380 16.13 34.47 41.14
C GLN A 380 15.27 33.20 41.08
N SER A 381 14.98 32.59 42.23
CA SER A 381 14.17 31.35 42.32
C SER A 381 12.79 31.52 41.67
N ARG A 382 12.17 32.70 41.84
CA ARG A 382 10.93 33.08 41.16
C ARG A 382 11.07 33.17 39.63
N ASN A 383 12.15 33.75 39.12
CA ASN A 383 12.40 33.83 37.68
C ASN A 383 12.61 32.44 37.08
N GLU A 384 13.44 31.60 37.71
CA GLU A 384 13.61 30.20 37.31
C GLU A 384 12.29 29.41 37.34
N SER A 385 11.42 29.69 38.30
CA SER A 385 10.09 29.10 38.39
C SER A 385 9.19 29.50 37.22
N TYR A 386 9.22 30.76 36.78
CA TYR A 386 8.52 31.20 35.57
C TYR A 386 9.08 30.57 34.29
N GLU A 387 10.41 30.41 34.18
CA GLU A 387 11.03 29.73 33.02
C GLU A 387 10.65 28.24 32.98
N LYS A 388 10.72 27.54 34.11
CA LYS A 388 10.30 26.14 34.25
C LYS A 388 8.80 26.00 33.96
N PHE A 389 7.96 26.94 34.39
CA PHE A 389 6.53 26.96 34.07
C PHE A 389 6.27 27.15 32.56
N ALA A 390 6.96 28.09 31.91
CA ALA A 390 6.85 28.31 30.47
C ALA A 390 7.30 27.06 29.66
N GLN A 391 8.36 26.39 30.11
CA GLN A 391 8.84 25.14 29.50
C GLN A 391 7.84 23.98 29.69
N ILE A 392 7.22 23.85 30.87
CA ILE A 392 6.11 22.92 31.10
C ILE A 392 4.93 23.25 30.17
N GLN A 393 4.58 24.53 30.02
CA GLN A 393 3.46 24.94 29.18
C GLN A 393 3.71 24.68 27.69
N GLN A 394 4.96 24.78 27.22
CA GLN A 394 5.35 24.31 25.88
C GLN A 394 5.21 22.80 25.75
N LEU A 395 5.76 22.01 26.69
CA LEU A 395 5.66 20.54 26.68
C LEU A 395 4.20 20.04 26.74
N VAL A 396 3.28 20.76 27.39
CA VAL A 396 1.84 20.47 27.37
C VAL A 396 1.23 20.70 25.98
N ASN A 397 1.66 21.75 25.26
CA ASN A 397 1.22 21.98 23.87
C ASN A 397 1.79 20.91 22.92
N ASP A 398 3.07 20.57 23.05
CA ASP A 398 3.75 19.55 22.23
C ASP A 398 3.13 18.17 22.47
N LYS A 399 2.85 17.81 23.74
CA LYS A 399 2.10 16.60 24.10
C LYS A 399 0.74 16.58 23.41
N LYS A 400 -0.01 17.68 23.43
CA LYS A 400 -1.33 17.73 22.82
C LYS A 400 -1.25 17.52 21.30
N GLN A 401 -0.29 18.12 20.60
CA GLN A 401 -0.09 17.90 19.16
C GLN A 401 0.23 16.44 18.85
N LEU A 402 0.98 15.75 19.71
CA LEU A 402 1.23 14.31 19.59
C LEU A 402 -0.04 13.48 19.85
N GLU A 403 -0.87 13.86 20.83
CA GLU A 403 -2.18 13.20 21.07
C GLU A 403 -3.14 13.39 19.89
N ASP A 404 -3.23 14.59 19.34
CA ASP A 404 -4.04 14.91 18.15
C ASP A 404 -3.56 14.09 16.91
N HIS A 405 -2.23 13.97 16.68
CA HIS A 405 -1.68 13.13 15.60
C HIS A 405 -1.82 11.62 15.83
N ILE A 406 -1.78 11.14 17.08
CA ILE A 406 -2.04 9.71 17.38
C ILE A 406 -3.49 9.36 17.02
N GLU A 407 -4.44 10.23 17.34
CA GLU A 407 -5.84 10.01 16.98
C GLU A 407 -6.08 10.15 15.46
N GLU A 408 -5.35 11.02 14.76
CA GLU A 408 -5.33 11.09 13.29
C GLU A 408 -4.86 9.76 12.65
N ILE A 409 -3.66 9.28 13.03
CA ILE A 409 -3.09 8.00 12.55
C ILE A 409 -4.02 6.81 12.84
N LYS A 410 -4.69 6.81 13.98
CA LYS A 410 -5.65 5.77 14.40
C LYS A 410 -6.93 5.79 13.56
N ASN A 411 -7.41 6.97 13.14
CA ASN A 411 -8.54 7.09 12.21
C ASN A 411 -8.15 6.63 10.79
N ASP A 412 -6.95 6.99 10.32
CA ASP A 412 -6.40 6.50 9.05
C ASP A 412 -6.25 4.97 9.05
N ALA A 413 -5.66 4.39 10.10
CA ALA A 413 -5.53 2.95 10.26
C ALA A 413 -6.88 2.22 10.18
N LYS A 414 -7.91 2.75 10.86
CA LYS A 414 -9.28 2.23 10.78
C LYS A 414 -9.89 2.37 9.38
N SER A 415 -9.60 3.46 8.66
CA SER A 415 -10.05 3.61 7.28
C SER A 415 -9.39 2.59 6.34
N TYR A 416 -8.10 2.30 6.52
CA TYR A 416 -7.42 1.24 5.78
C TYR A 416 -7.96 -0.16 6.13
N GLU A 417 -8.32 -0.42 7.38
CA GLU A 417 -8.98 -1.65 7.83
C GLU A 417 -10.36 -1.83 7.18
N GLU A 418 -11.20 -0.79 7.18
CA GLU A 418 -12.52 -0.79 6.51
C GLU A 418 -12.40 -1.00 4.98
N ILE A 419 -11.38 -0.40 4.34
CA ILE A 419 -11.07 -0.62 2.92
C ILE A 419 -10.59 -2.06 2.66
N ALA A 420 -9.76 -2.61 3.54
CA ALA A 420 -9.28 -3.99 3.44
C ALA A 420 -10.42 -5.01 3.61
N GLU A 421 -11.30 -4.81 4.59
CA GLU A 421 -12.52 -5.63 4.77
C GLU A 421 -13.42 -5.60 3.54
N CYS A 422 -13.70 -4.41 2.98
CA CYS A 422 -14.51 -4.30 1.76
C CYS A 422 -13.87 -5.07 0.60
N LYS A 423 -12.56 -4.94 0.41
CA LYS A 423 -11.84 -5.63 -0.65
C LYS A 423 -11.75 -7.15 -0.45
N GLN A 424 -11.68 -7.61 0.80
CA GLN A 424 -11.80 -9.03 1.14
C GLN A 424 -13.18 -9.57 0.77
N LYS A 425 -14.26 -8.86 1.15
CA LYS A 425 -15.65 -9.23 0.82
C LYS A 425 -15.89 -9.26 -0.69
N ASP A 426 -15.36 -8.30 -1.45
CA ASP A 426 -15.41 -8.29 -2.92
C ASP A 426 -14.68 -9.49 -3.56
N LEU A 427 -13.53 -9.90 -3.01
CA LEU A 427 -12.78 -11.06 -3.49
C LEU A 427 -13.48 -12.37 -3.14
N GLU A 428 -14.08 -12.47 -1.96
CA GLU A 428 -14.85 -13.64 -1.52
C GLU A 428 -16.14 -13.83 -2.33
N ILE A 429 -16.83 -12.74 -2.67
CA ILE A 429 -17.95 -12.75 -3.64
C ILE A 429 -17.48 -13.21 -5.03
N GLN A 430 -16.31 -12.78 -5.49
CA GLN A 430 -15.73 -13.23 -6.76
C GLN A 430 -15.39 -14.74 -6.75
N LEU A 431 -14.83 -15.25 -5.64
CA LEU A 431 -14.57 -16.69 -5.46
C LEU A 431 -15.87 -17.49 -5.47
N GLN A 432 -16.86 -17.13 -4.65
CA GLN A 432 -18.17 -17.81 -4.63
C GLN A 432 -18.88 -17.79 -6.00
N ASN A 433 -18.68 -16.75 -6.81
CA ASN A 433 -19.21 -16.70 -8.17
C ASN A 433 -18.42 -17.58 -9.15
N LYS A 434 -17.10 -17.76 -8.94
CA LYS A 434 -16.28 -18.70 -9.71
C LYS A 434 -16.56 -20.16 -9.34
N ASP A 435 -16.81 -20.46 -8.07
CA ASP A 435 -17.22 -21.80 -7.65
C ASP A 435 -18.57 -22.19 -8.28
N LYS A 436 -19.56 -21.28 -8.29
CA LYS A 436 -20.84 -21.48 -9.01
C LYS A 436 -20.64 -21.64 -10.54
N GLU A 437 -19.66 -20.95 -11.13
CA GLU A 437 -19.30 -21.13 -12.54
C GLU A 437 -18.63 -22.49 -12.80
N ILE A 438 -17.86 -23.01 -11.84
CA ILE A 438 -17.27 -24.36 -11.87
C ILE A 438 -18.38 -25.41 -11.70
N ASP A 439 -19.25 -25.29 -10.71
CA ASP A 439 -20.36 -26.22 -10.46
C ASP A 439 -21.30 -26.33 -11.67
N THR A 440 -21.66 -25.20 -12.29
CA THR A 440 -22.48 -25.21 -13.51
C THR A 440 -21.77 -25.84 -14.70
N LYS A 441 -20.44 -25.66 -14.84
CA LYS A 441 -19.63 -26.36 -15.86
C LYS A 441 -19.48 -27.86 -15.57
N VAL A 442 -19.27 -28.26 -14.32
CA VAL A 442 -19.20 -29.66 -13.89
C VAL A 442 -20.53 -30.37 -14.15
N ASN A 443 -21.65 -29.73 -13.82
CA ASN A 443 -22.98 -30.25 -14.14
C ASN A 443 -23.22 -30.37 -15.65
N ALA A 444 -22.82 -29.37 -16.46
CA ALA A 444 -22.89 -29.47 -17.92
C ALA A 444 -22.01 -30.61 -18.48
N ILE A 445 -20.80 -30.81 -17.92
CA ILE A 445 -19.92 -31.95 -18.28
C ILE A 445 -20.56 -33.28 -17.89
N ASN A 446 -21.23 -33.38 -16.73
CA ASN A 446 -21.93 -34.59 -16.30
C ASN A 446 -23.14 -34.91 -17.21
N CYS A 447 -23.88 -33.90 -17.67
CA CYS A 447 -24.91 -34.06 -18.70
C CYS A 447 -24.31 -34.58 -20.02
N LEU A 448 -23.25 -33.94 -20.54
CA LEU A 448 -22.58 -34.33 -21.77
C LEU A 448 -21.97 -35.74 -21.69
N MET A 449 -21.38 -36.13 -20.54
CA MET A 449 -20.91 -37.51 -20.33
C MET A 449 -22.06 -38.53 -20.33
N SER A 450 -23.22 -38.14 -19.80
CA SER A 450 -24.43 -38.98 -19.83
C SER A 450 -24.99 -39.12 -21.25
N GLU A 451 -25.00 -38.04 -22.04
CA GLU A 451 -25.35 -38.06 -23.46
C GLU A 451 -24.39 -38.91 -24.29
N VAL A 452 -23.07 -38.75 -24.09
CA VAL A 452 -22.04 -39.57 -24.74
C VAL A 452 -22.19 -41.04 -24.37
N LYS A 453 -22.52 -41.36 -23.11
CA LYS A 453 -22.81 -42.73 -22.70
C LYS A 453 -24.06 -43.29 -23.36
N MET A 454 -25.17 -42.53 -23.40
CA MET A 454 -26.39 -42.95 -24.10
C MET A 454 -26.14 -43.14 -25.61
N ALA A 455 -25.35 -42.25 -26.23
CA ALA A 455 -24.95 -42.37 -27.63
C ALA A 455 -24.07 -43.61 -27.87
N ALA A 456 -23.17 -43.96 -26.94
CA ALA A 456 -22.38 -45.19 -26.99
C ALA A 456 -23.25 -46.44 -26.84
N ASP A 457 -24.21 -46.45 -25.89
CA ASP A 457 -25.16 -47.55 -25.69
C ASP A 457 -26.09 -47.74 -26.91
N VAL A 458 -26.52 -46.64 -27.55
CA VAL A 458 -27.28 -46.66 -28.81
C VAL A 458 -26.42 -47.15 -29.97
N LYS A 459 -25.17 -46.66 -30.09
CA LYS A 459 -24.21 -47.14 -31.09
C LYS A 459 -23.98 -48.65 -30.96
N PHE A 460 -23.73 -49.15 -29.76
CA PHE A 460 -23.52 -50.58 -29.50
C PHE A 460 -24.73 -51.43 -29.91
N LYS A 461 -25.97 -50.96 -29.61
CA LYS A 461 -27.21 -51.61 -30.07
C LYS A 461 -27.36 -51.58 -31.59
N LEU A 462 -26.93 -50.50 -32.26
CA LEU A 462 -26.92 -50.41 -33.72
C LEU A 462 -25.85 -51.32 -34.35
N GLU A 463 -24.68 -51.47 -33.73
CA GLU A 463 -23.62 -52.38 -34.18
C GLU A 463 -24.03 -53.85 -33.99
N ASP A 464 -24.66 -54.22 -32.87
CA ASP A 464 -25.22 -55.55 -32.62
C ASP A 464 -26.38 -55.90 -33.57
N THR A 465 -27.32 -54.98 -33.80
CA THR A 465 -28.41 -55.21 -34.77
C THR A 465 -27.90 -55.27 -36.21
N LEU A 466 -26.90 -54.46 -36.58
CA LEU A 466 -26.25 -54.54 -37.89
C LEU A 466 -25.43 -55.83 -38.06
N ALA A 467 -24.80 -56.35 -37.01
CA ALA A 467 -24.14 -57.66 -37.02
C ALA A 467 -25.15 -58.82 -37.17
N LYS A 468 -26.28 -58.75 -36.47
CA LYS A 468 -27.40 -59.70 -36.63
C LYS A 468 -27.98 -59.67 -38.04
N PHE A 469 -28.26 -58.48 -38.58
CA PHE A 469 -28.77 -58.31 -39.94
C PHE A 469 -27.78 -58.80 -41.01
N LYS A 470 -26.47 -58.59 -40.82
CA LYS A 470 -25.43 -59.18 -41.70
C LYS A 470 -25.49 -60.71 -41.68
N LYS A 471 -25.60 -61.32 -40.49
CA LYS A 471 -25.71 -62.78 -40.34
C LYS A 471 -27.00 -63.34 -40.93
N GLU A 472 -28.10 -62.61 -40.82
CA GLU A 472 -29.40 -62.96 -41.40
C GLU A 472 -29.38 -62.88 -42.94
N MET A 473 -28.84 -61.79 -43.50
CA MET A 473 -28.56 -61.66 -44.94
C MET A 473 -27.62 -62.74 -45.49
N GLU A 474 -26.72 -63.27 -44.68
CA GLU A 474 -25.80 -64.35 -45.04
C GLU A 474 -26.50 -65.71 -45.04
N LEU A 475 -27.30 -65.99 -44.01
CA LEU A 475 -28.17 -67.17 -43.94
C LEU A 475 -29.23 -67.17 -45.06
N GLU A 476 -29.80 -66.01 -45.41
CA GLU A 476 -30.72 -65.89 -46.54
C GLU A 476 -30.01 -66.12 -47.88
N ARG A 477 -28.79 -65.58 -48.06
CA ARG A 477 -27.97 -65.82 -49.26
C ARG A 477 -27.65 -67.31 -49.42
N ASP A 478 -27.30 -68.00 -48.34
CA ASP A 478 -27.02 -69.43 -48.38
C ASP A 478 -28.30 -70.25 -48.59
N ALA A 479 -29.43 -69.89 -47.96
CA ALA A 479 -30.74 -70.49 -48.25
C ALA A 479 -31.20 -70.26 -49.70
N MET A 480 -30.78 -69.16 -50.34
CA MET A 480 -31.00 -68.89 -51.76
C MET A 480 -30.09 -69.74 -52.66
N LYS A 481 -28.80 -69.92 -52.33
CA LYS A 481 -27.92 -70.89 -53.02
C LYS A 481 -28.51 -72.30 -52.93
N ASP A 482 -29.01 -72.68 -51.76
CA ASP A 482 -29.61 -74.00 -51.48
C ASP A 482 -30.85 -74.25 -52.34
N LYS A 483 -31.69 -73.22 -52.54
CA LYS A 483 -32.83 -73.26 -53.48
C LYS A 483 -32.34 -73.32 -54.93
N GLU A 484 -31.38 -72.50 -55.31
CA GLU A 484 -30.81 -72.48 -56.67
C GLU A 484 -30.18 -73.82 -57.05
N GLU A 485 -29.49 -74.49 -56.12
CA GLU A 485 -28.90 -75.81 -56.35
C GLU A 485 -29.97 -76.92 -56.42
N LYS A 486 -31.06 -76.82 -55.65
CA LYS A 486 -32.23 -77.70 -55.77
C LYS A 486 -32.89 -77.53 -57.14
N SER A 487 -33.18 -76.30 -57.57
CA SER A 487 -33.73 -76.03 -58.90
C SER A 487 -32.77 -76.43 -60.03
N LYS A 488 -31.45 -76.28 -59.87
CA LYS A 488 -30.45 -76.82 -60.81
C LYS A 488 -30.49 -78.36 -60.89
N LYS A 489 -30.72 -79.06 -59.78
CA LYS A 489 -30.90 -80.53 -59.75
C LYS A 489 -32.22 -80.95 -60.40
N GLU A 490 -33.30 -80.19 -60.22
CA GLU A 490 -34.59 -80.41 -60.88
C GLU A 490 -34.53 -80.15 -62.39
N ILE A 491 -33.89 -79.05 -62.82
CA ILE A 491 -33.63 -78.75 -64.23
C ILE A 491 -32.83 -79.88 -64.89
N LYS A 492 -31.79 -80.42 -64.23
CA LYS A 492 -31.05 -81.58 -64.74
C LYS A 492 -31.92 -82.83 -64.89
N LYS A 493 -32.82 -83.12 -63.92
CA LYS A 493 -33.78 -84.23 -64.03
C LYS A 493 -34.77 -84.02 -65.19
N LEU A 494 -35.26 -82.80 -65.38
CA LEU A 494 -36.14 -82.45 -66.48
C LEU A 494 -35.43 -82.53 -67.84
N GLN A 495 -34.19 -82.06 -67.94
CA GLN A 495 -33.36 -82.19 -69.15
C GLN A 495 -33.14 -83.66 -69.54
N GLU A 496 -32.80 -84.53 -68.58
CA GLU A 496 -32.63 -85.95 -68.87
C GLU A 496 -33.98 -86.64 -69.19
N SER A 497 -35.08 -86.22 -68.55
CA SER A 497 -36.43 -86.69 -68.92
C SER A 497 -36.87 -86.23 -70.31
N VAL A 498 -36.48 -85.03 -70.76
CA VAL A 498 -36.71 -84.55 -72.13
C VAL A 498 -35.88 -85.36 -73.11
N ARG A 499 -34.60 -85.59 -72.80
CA ARG A 499 -33.70 -86.41 -73.63
C ARG A 499 -34.20 -87.85 -73.83
N VAL A 500 -34.76 -88.46 -72.77
CA VAL A 500 -35.43 -89.78 -72.87
C VAL A 500 -36.68 -89.68 -73.75
N LYS A 501 -37.50 -88.62 -73.61
CA LYS A 501 -38.67 -88.40 -74.48
C LYS A 501 -38.30 -88.13 -75.94
N GLU A 502 -37.18 -87.46 -76.20
CA GLU A 502 -36.64 -87.24 -77.55
C GLU A 502 -36.13 -88.56 -78.17
N ALA A 503 -35.53 -89.45 -77.37
CA ALA A 503 -35.15 -90.79 -77.81
C ALA A 503 -36.38 -91.66 -78.12
N GLU A 504 -37.41 -91.67 -77.26
CA GLU A 504 -38.70 -92.31 -77.52
C GLU A 504 -39.37 -91.77 -78.80
N LEU A 505 -39.39 -90.44 -78.99
CA LEU A 505 -39.92 -89.80 -80.20
C LEU A 505 -39.13 -90.17 -81.46
N SER A 506 -37.81 -90.26 -81.35
CA SER A 506 -36.94 -90.68 -82.46
C SER A 506 -37.20 -92.14 -82.84
N GLN A 507 -37.36 -93.03 -81.85
CA GLN A 507 -37.71 -94.44 -82.06
C GLN A 507 -39.10 -94.57 -82.71
N ASN A 508 -40.09 -93.80 -82.27
CA ASN A 508 -41.42 -93.75 -82.87
C ASN A 508 -41.38 -93.19 -84.30
N MET A 509 -40.54 -92.19 -84.59
CA MET A 509 -40.34 -91.68 -85.95
C MET A 509 -39.74 -92.74 -86.88
N THR A 510 -38.75 -93.51 -86.42
CA THR A 510 -38.20 -94.65 -87.17
C THR A 510 -39.27 -95.70 -87.48
N MET A 511 -40.08 -96.08 -86.48
CA MET A 511 -41.20 -97.02 -86.67
C MET A 511 -42.24 -96.50 -87.67
N ILE A 512 -42.53 -95.19 -87.67
CA ILE A 512 -43.42 -94.55 -88.65
C ILE A 512 -42.81 -94.56 -90.07
N LEU A 513 -41.49 -94.44 -90.20
CA LEU A 513 -40.81 -94.56 -91.50
C LEU A 513 -40.83 -96.01 -92.02
N GLU A 514 -40.66 -97.00 -91.15
CA GLU A 514 -40.81 -98.42 -91.49
C GLU A 514 -42.25 -98.73 -91.97
N LEU A 515 -43.26 -98.26 -91.23
CA LEU A 515 -44.67 -98.39 -91.62
C LEU A 515 -45.02 -97.66 -92.92
N ARG A 516 -44.36 -96.52 -93.21
CA ARG A 516 -44.49 -95.83 -94.52
C ARG A 516 -43.88 -96.64 -95.66
N ASN A 517 -42.69 -97.20 -95.47
CA ASN A 517 -42.04 -98.06 -96.46
C ASN A 517 -42.91 -99.29 -96.78
N GLU A 518 -43.51 -99.93 -95.77
CA GLU A 518 -44.43 -101.06 -95.97
C GLU A 518 -45.71 -100.63 -96.73
N LYS A 519 -46.28 -99.47 -96.38
CA LYS A 519 -47.43 -98.88 -97.07
C LYS A 519 -47.14 -98.50 -98.53
N ASP A 520 -45.93 -98.01 -98.84
CA ASP A 520 -45.53 -97.68 -100.21
C ASP A 520 -45.23 -98.95 -101.04
N ARG A 521 -44.69 -99.99 -100.40
CA ARG A 521 -44.52 -101.33 -100.99
C ARG A 521 -45.86 -102.00 -101.34
N LEU A 522 -46.87 -101.82 -100.48
CA LEU A 522 -48.25 -102.25 -100.76
C LEU A 522 -48.91 -101.40 -101.87
N HIS A 523 -48.61 -100.10 -101.95
CA HIS A 523 -49.06 -99.24 -103.06
C HIS A 523 -48.51 -99.70 -104.41
N GLN A 524 -47.23 -100.06 -104.50
CA GLN A 524 -46.65 -100.61 -105.74
C GLN A 524 -47.36 -101.89 -106.18
N SER A 525 -47.60 -102.83 -105.25
CA SER A 525 -48.34 -104.07 -105.51
C SER A 525 -49.77 -103.82 -106.05
N ILE A 526 -50.47 -102.83 -105.50
CA ILE A 526 -51.79 -102.39 -106.01
C ILE A 526 -51.65 -101.78 -107.41
N GLN A 527 -50.64 -100.95 -107.64
CA GLN A 527 -50.43 -100.26 -108.92
C GLN A 527 -50.09 -101.23 -110.06
N ASP A 528 -49.30 -102.28 -109.80
CA ASP A 528 -48.97 -103.35 -110.75
C ASP A 528 -50.23 -104.18 -111.13
N MET A 529 -51.11 -104.45 -110.15
CA MET A 529 -52.41 -105.07 -110.41
C MET A 529 -53.34 -104.15 -111.22
N GLN A 530 -53.36 -102.84 -110.92
CA GLN A 530 -54.09 -101.84 -111.70
C GLN A 530 -53.62 -101.84 -113.17
N GLN A 531 -52.31 -101.87 -113.40
CA GLN A 531 -51.71 -101.89 -114.74
C GLN A 531 -52.02 -103.18 -115.53
N THR A 532 -52.39 -104.25 -114.84
CA THR A 532 -52.86 -105.51 -115.45
C THR A 532 -54.32 -105.40 -115.92
N LEU A 533 -55.17 -104.66 -115.19
CA LEU A 533 -56.56 -104.35 -115.59
C LEU A 533 -56.65 -103.32 -116.73
N ASP A 534 -55.82 -102.26 -116.67
CA ASP A 534 -55.79 -101.13 -117.62
C ASP A 534 -55.45 -101.53 -119.08
N ASN A 535 -54.97 -102.76 -119.30
CA ASN A 535 -54.71 -103.34 -120.62
C ASN A 535 -55.87 -104.19 -121.16
N VAL A 536 -56.81 -104.62 -120.31
CA VAL A 536 -58.01 -105.36 -120.72
C VAL A 536 -59.15 -104.39 -121.09
N GLU A 537 -59.32 -103.29 -120.36
CA GLU A 537 -60.41 -102.33 -120.59
C GLU A 537 -60.18 -101.38 -121.80
N LYS A 538 -59.09 -101.57 -122.56
CA LYS A 538 -58.78 -100.73 -123.75
C LYS A 538 -59.48 -101.13 -125.05
N GLU A 539 -60.09 -102.31 -125.14
CA GLU A 539 -60.77 -102.74 -126.39
C GLU A 539 -62.21 -102.23 -126.54
N LEU A 540 -62.91 -101.87 -125.44
CA LEU A 540 -64.36 -101.62 -125.48
C LEU A 540 -64.80 -100.25 -124.93
N THR A 541 -64.73 -99.25 -125.81
CA THR A 541 -65.66 -98.10 -125.93
C THR A 541 -66.00 -97.21 -124.72
N GLY A 542 -65.82 -95.90 -124.91
CA GLY A 542 -66.75 -94.88 -124.36
C GLY A 542 -66.36 -94.27 -123.01
N ARG A 543 -65.74 -93.08 -123.04
CA ARG A 543 -65.36 -92.32 -121.84
C ARG A 543 -66.56 -91.95 -120.95
N ARG A 544 -66.48 -92.31 -119.67
CA ARG A 544 -67.04 -91.58 -118.53
C ARG A 544 -65.93 -91.31 -117.52
N TRP A 545 -66.02 -90.21 -116.77
CA TRP A 545 -65.27 -89.98 -115.53
C TRP A 545 -66.08 -89.08 -114.59
N PRO A 546 -66.66 -89.63 -113.51
CA PRO A 546 -67.22 -88.87 -112.39
C PRO A 546 -66.40 -89.04 -111.09
N ALA A 547 -66.78 -88.31 -110.04
CA ALA A 547 -66.26 -88.37 -108.65
C ALA A 547 -67.06 -89.44 -107.82
N PRO A 548 -67.20 -89.42 -106.45
CA PRO A 548 -66.61 -88.59 -105.36
C PRO A 548 -66.06 -89.40 -104.15
N LYS A 549 -65.49 -88.78 -103.08
CA LYS A 549 -66.07 -88.56 -101.72
C LYS A 549 -64.95 -88.32 -100.66
N GLU A 550 -65.15 -87.94 -99.38
CA GLU A 550 -66.00 -86.93 -98.69
C GLU A 550 -65.76 -86.95 -97.14
N HIS A 551 -66.21 -85.90 -96.39
CA HIS A 551 -66.36 -85.84 -94.90
C HIS A 551 -65.05 -85.76 -94.06
N TYR A 552 -64.97 -85.18 -92.83
CA TYR A 552 -65.96 -84.63 -91.87
C TYR A 552 -65.41 -83.43 -91.01
N VAL A 553 -66.21 -82.79 -90.13
CA VAL A 553 -65.90 -81.58 -89.27
C VAL A 553 -66.57 -81.71 -87.86
N PRO A 554 -66.14 -81.04 -86.75
CA PRO A 554 -66.19 -79.58 -86.45
C PRO A 554 -64.88 -79.03 -85.79
N GLU A 555 -64.63 -77.80 -85.26
CA GLU A 555 -65.41 -76.63 -84.74
C GLU A 555 -65.88 -76.76 -83.25
N LEU A 556 -65.97 -75.75 -82.34
CA LEU A 556 -65.72 -74.28 -82.35
C LEU A 556 -65.57 -73.70 -80.90
N ASP A 557 -65.16 -72.42 -80.78
CA ASP A 557 -65.50 -71.39 -79.75
C ASP A 557 -64.97 -71.39 -78.28
N ASP A 558 -65.47 -70.40 -77.50
CA ASP A 558 -64.74 -69.53 -76.54
C ASP A 558 -65.49 -69.30 -75.20
N ASN A 559 -64.84 -68.62 -74.23
CA ASN A 559 -65.37 -67.97 -73.01
C ASN A 559 -65.77 -68.75 -71.71
N ALA A 560 -65.26 -68.21 -70.60
CA ALA A 560 -65.93 -67.88 -69.33
C ALA A 560 -66.36 -68.92 -68.24
N VAL A 561 -65.67 -68.82 -67.09
CA VAL A 561 -66.24 -68.53 -65.74
C VAL A 561 -66.80 -69.65 -64.81
N MET A 562 -66.34 -69.59 -63.55
CA MET A 562 -66.91 -70.00 -62.24
C MET A 562 -66.65 -71.38 -61.55
N MET A 563 -66.25 -71.22 -60.27
CA MET A 563 -66.56 -72.01 -59.06
C MET A 563 -65.65 -73.14 -58.52
N THR A 564 -65.82 -73.37 -57.21
CA THR A 564 -64.95 -73.98 -56.18
C THR A 564 -65.64 -75.22 -55.54
N PRO A 565 -65.26 -75.84 -54.38
CA PRO A 565 -64.13 -75.64 -53.44
C PRO A 565 -63.47 -76.92 -52.85
N SER A 566 -62.38 -76.77 -52.06
CA SER A 566 -62.25 -77.44 -50.74
C SER A 566 -61.06 -76.99 -49.87
N ARG A 567 -61.25 -77.15 -48.54
CA ARG A 567 -60.48 -76.62 -47.39
C ARG A 567 -59.02 -77.13 -47.24
N SER A 568 -58.14 -76.27 -46.69
CA SER A 568 -57.53 -76.47 -45.35
C SER A 568 -56.79 -75.20 -44.86
N LYS A 569 -56.36 -75.15 -43.58
CA LYS A 569 -55.84 -73.94 -42.91
C LYS A 569 -54.32 -74.01 -42.66
N VAL A 570 -53.59 -72.93 -42.96
CA VAL A 570 -52.41 -72.46 -42.20
C VAL A 570 -52.40 -70.93 -42.22
N THR A 571 -52.05 -70.28 -41.10
CA THR A 571 -51.95 -68.81 -41.01
C THR A 571 -50.51 -68.40 -40.74
N ARG A 572 -49.93 -67.54 -41.59
CA ARG A 572 -48.69 -66.78 -41.34
C ARG A 572 -48.79 -65.47 -42.11
N GLN A 573 -48.46 -64.33 -41.49
CA GLN A 573 -48.50 -63.05 -42.20
C GLN A 573 -47.38 -62.09 -41.78
N GLU A 574 -46.55 -61.83 -42.78
CA GLU A 574 -45.62 -60.72 -42.99
C GLU A 574 -46.05 -60.16 -44.38
N THR A 575 -45.93 -58.88 -44.79
CA THR A 575 -45.23 -57.70 -44.27
C THR A 575 -45.72 -56.40 -45.00
N VAL A 576 -45.41 -55.21 -44.44
CA VAL A 576 -45.07 -53.91 -45.11
C VAL A 576 -46.10 -53.12 -46.00
N GLY A 577 -46.32 -51.85 -45.60
CA GLY A 577 -46.39 -50.65 -46.49
C GLY A 577 -47.71 -50.32 -47.24
N LYS A 578 -47.95 -49.09 -47.74
CA LYS A 578 -47.24 -47.79 -47.66
C LYS A 578 -48.13 -46.61 -48.19
N LYS A 579 -48.31 -45.52 -47.42
CA LYS A 579 -48.56 -44.09 -47.81
C LYS A 579 -48.77 -43.28 -46.51
N LEU A 580 -48.17 -42.12 -46.20
CA LEU A 580 -47.55 -40.97 -46.92
C LEU A 580 -48.53 -39.82 -47.21
N GLU A 581 -48.48 -38.80 -46.35
CA GLU A 581 -48.91 -37.41 -46.59
C GLU A 581 -48.03 -36.44 -45.73
N LEU A 582 -48.20 -35.11 -45.81
CA LEU A 582 -47.12 -34.13 -45.60
C LEU A 582 -47.48 -32.88 -44.74
N MET A 583 -46.48 -32.41 -43.97
CA MET A 583 -46.35 -31.06 -43.35
C MET A 583 -47.37 -30.65 -42.25
N PRO A 584 -47.15 -29.55 -41.50
CA PRO A 584 -45.90 -28.83 -41.15
C PRO A 584 -45.63 -28.78 -39.60
N PRO A 585 -44.46 -28.29 -39.14
CA PRO A 585 -44.13 -28.21 -37.72
C PRO A 585 -44.51 -26.85 -37.06
N SER A 586 -44.66 -26.85 -35.72
CA SER A 586 -44.76 -25.61 -34.93
C SER A 586 -44.07 -25.73 -33.56
N ALA A 587 -43.26 -24.73 -33.26
CA ALA A 587 -42.74 -24.33 -31.95
C ALA A 587 -42.79 -22.77 -31.91
N PRO A 588 -42.49 -22.06 -30.79
CA PRO A 588 -42.15 -22.53 -29.46
C PRO A 588 -43.00 -21.89 -28.33
N THR A 589 -42.89 -22.41 -27.10
CA THR A 589 -43.25 -21.64 -25.88
C THR A 589 -42.26 -21.95 -24.75
N ALA A 590 -41.88 -20.92 -23.98
CA ALA A 590 -40.92 -21.04 -22.88
C ALA A 590 -41.54 -21.60 -21.58
N PRO A 591 -40.74 -22.20 -20.68
CA PRO A 591 -41.19 -22.52 -19.32
C PRO A 591 -41.42 -21.23 -18.50
N PRO A 592 -42.43 -21.19 -17.61
CA PRO A 592 -42.61 -20.07 -16.68
C PRO A 592 -41.55 -20.09 -15.57
N ALA A 593 -41.30 -18.93 -14.96
CA ALA A 593 -40.41 -18.78 -13.81
C ALA A 593 -41.03 -19.39 -12.53
N PRO A 594 -40.21 -19.85 -11.57
CA PRO A 594 -40.70 -20.33 -10.27
C PRO A 594 -41.24 -19.20 -9.40
N GLU A 595 -42.21 -19.52 -8.53
CA GLU A 595 -42.90 -18.56 -7.66
C GLU A 595 -42.00 -18.07 -6.52
N ALA A 596 -41.59 -16.80 -6.57
CA ALA A 596 -40.85 -16.14 -5.50
C ALA A 596 -41.81 -15.51 -4.46
N ALA A 597 -42.51 -16.35 -3.71
CA ALA A 597 -43.47 -15.92 -2.67
C ALA A 597 -42.84 -15.83 -1.27
N LEU A 598 -41.90 -14.89 -1.06
CA LEU A 598 -41.35 -14.57 0.26
C LEU A 598 -41.71 -13.13 0.70
N SER A 599 -42.36 -13.04 1.86
CA SER A 599 -42.85 -11.79 2.46
C SER A 599 -41.71 -10.89 2.98
N PRO A 600 -41.59 -9.63 2.52
CA PRO A 600 -40.55 -8.71 2.98
C PRO A 600 -40.96 -8.00 4.28
N ASN A 601 -41.21 -8.75 5.37
CA ASN A 601 -41.68 -8.19 6.65
C ASN A 601 -41.07 -8.84 7.92
N SER A 602 -40.02 -9.66 7.81
CA SER A 602 -39.43 -10.39 8.95
C SER A 602 -37.95 -10.11 9.22
N LEU A 603 -37.37 -9.07 8.61
CA LEU A 603 -35.95 -8.66 8.80
C LEU A 603 -35.80 -7.24 9.37
N LEU A 604 -36.78 -6.75 10.14
CA LEU A 604 -36.74 -5.41 10.75
C LEU A 604 -37.20 -5.38 12.23
N ASN A 605 -37.03 -6.48 12.97
CA ASN A 605 -37.45 -6.62 14.37
C ASN A 605 -36.36 -7.23 15.30
N MET A 606 -35.08 -7.04 14.97
CA MET A 606 -33.95 -7.49 15.81
C MET A 606 -32.94 -6.39 16.20
N PHE A 607 -33.28 -5.11 15.96
CA PHE A 607 -32.46 -3.96 16.38
C PHE A 607 -33.32 -2.90 17.08
N THR A 608 -33.90 -3.26 18.23
CA THR A 608 -34.60 -2.33 19.12
C THR A 608 -34.30 -2.66 20.59
N ASP A 609 -33.20 -2.11 21.11
CA ASP A 609 -33.12 -1.77 22.53
C ASP A 609 -32.32 -0.46 22.72
N SER A 610 -32.79 0.37 23.64
CA SER A 610 -32.09 1.45 24.36
C SER A 610 -31.08 2.34 23.61
N SER A 611 -31.57 3.44 23.03
CA SER A 611 -31.25 4.78 23.56
C SER A 611 -32.22 5.84 23.03
N SER A 612 -32.53 6.87 23.83
CA SER A 612 -33.43 7.95 23.47
C SER A 612 -32.69 9.20 22.99
N ASP A 613 -32.84 9.56 21.71
CA ASP A 613 -32.72 10.96 21.25
C ASP A 613 -33.49 11.16 19.91
N ASP A 614 -34.37 12.18 19.83
CA ASP A 614 -35.39 12.33 18.76
C ASP A 614 -34.86 13.14 17.54
N GLU A 615 -33.73 12.71 16.93
CA GLU A 615 -33.20 13.31 15.69
C GLU A 615 -34.06 12.95 14.45
N ARG A 616 -35.23 13.59 14.31
CA ARG A 616 -36.06 13.46 13.09
C ARG A 616 -35.39 14.14 11.88
N LEU A 617 -34.79 13.32 11.01
CA LEU A 617 -34.22 13.69 9.71
C LEU A 617 -35.19 14.52 8.86
N ASN A 618 -34.65 15.45 8.07
CA ASN A 618 -35.47 16.26 7.16
C ASN A 618 -35.87 15.46 5.91
N GLU A 619 -37.05 14.83 5.97
CA GLU A 619 -37.64 14.01 4.91
C GLU A 619 -37.65 14.69 3.52
N THR A 620 -37.84 16.03 3.46
CA THR A 620 -37.83 16.78 2.19
C THR A 620 -36.42 16.98 1.62
N ALA A 621 -35.38 16.92 2.45
CA ALA A 621 -33.99 16.89 2.00
C ALA A 621 -33.59 15.47 1.56
N VAL A 622 -33.99 14.44 2.32
CA VAL A 622 -33.80 13.02 1.95
C VAL A 622 -34.40 12.73 0.57
N LYS A 623 -35.68 13.06 0.35
CA LYS A 623 -36.35 12.88 -0.95
C LYS A 623 -35.66 13.63 -2.10
N ARG A 624 -35.06 14.80 -1.82
CA ARG A 624 -34.32 15.58 -2.82
C ARG A 624 -32.94 14.98 -3.15
N CYS A 625 -32.24 14.42 -2.16
CA CYS A 625 -30.99 13.69 -2.36
C CYS A 625 -31.22 12.38 -3.14
N PHE A 626 -32.25 11.61 -2.81
CA PHE A 626 -32.64 10.43 -3.59
C PHE A 626 -33.01 10.79 -5.03
N ALA A 627 -33.74 11.89 -5.24
CA ALA A 627 -34.09 12.37 -6.58
C ALA A 627 -32.88 12.87 -7.41
N ALA A 628 -31.77 13.25 -6.77
CA ALA A 628 -30.52 13.59 -7.45
C ALA A 628 -29.73 12.33 -7.81
N LEU A 629 -29.59 11.39 -6.86
CA LEU A 629 -28.95 10.09 -7.09
C LEU A 629 -29.65 9.28 -8.19
N SER A 630 -30.99 9.29 -8.26
CA SER A 630 -31.73 8.62 -9.32
C SER A 630 -31.65 9.31 -10.70
N ARG A 631 -31.05 10.50 -10.78
CA ARG A 631 -30.61 11.15 -12.03
C ARG A 631 -29.12 10.98 -12.31
N GLY A 632 -28.39 10.24 -11.48
CA GLY A 632 -26.94 10.05 -11.59
C GLY A 632 -26.09 11.24 -11.12
N GLU A 633 -26.67 12.20 -10.40
CA GLU A 633 -25.94 13.36 -9.87
C GLU A 633 -25.10 12.96 -8.63
N THR A 634 -23.80 13.27 -8.64
CA THR A 634 -22.92 13.06 -7.49
C THR A 634 -23.21 14.07 -6.37
N LEU A 635 -23.66 13.59 -5.21
CA LEU A 635 -23.98 14.44 -4.06
C LEU A 635 -22.72 15.08 -3.46
N THR A 636 -22.71 16.41 -3.38
CA THR A 636 -21.65 17.18 -2.73
C THR A 636 -21.77 17.14 -1.20
N ARG A 637 -20.63 17.28 -0.49
CA ARG A 637 -20.56 17.34 0.98
C ARG A 637 -21.51 18.40 1.57
N THR A 638 -21.71 19.50 0.86
CA THR A 638 -22.65 20.59 1.18
C THR A 638 -24.13 20.20 1.04
N GLN A 639 -24.51 19.33 0.10
CA GLN A 639 -25.88 18.83 0.00
C GLN A 639 -26.20 17.85 1.13
N LEU A 640 -25.28 16.91 1.40
CA LEU A 640 -25.40 15.94 2.51
C LEU A 640 -25.50 16.64 3.88
N ALA A 641 -24.79 17.76 4.08
CA ALA A 641 -24.88 18.57 5.30
C ALA A 641 -26.29 19.13 5.59
N THR A 642 -27.21 19.17 4.61
CA THR A 642 -28.60 19.66 4.80
C THR A 642 -29.55 18.62 5.40
N LEU A 643 -29.11 17.37 5.57
CA LEU A 643 -29.93 16.28 6.10
C LEU A 643 -30.16 16.36 7.62
N LYS A 644 -29.19 16.91 8.37
CA LYS A 644 -29.28 17.12 9.83
C LYS A 644 -29.94 18.46 10.16
N LYS A 645 -30.99 18.43 11.00
CA LYS A 645 -31.46 19.63 11.72
C LYS A 645 -30.50 19.92 12.88
N ARG A 646 -30.00 21.15 12.98
CA ARG A 646 -29.44 21.66 14.24
C ARG A 646 -30.56 22.26 15.10
N PRO A 647 -30.65 21.95 16.40
CA PRO A 647 -31.48 22.73 17.31
C PRO A 647 -30.92 24.14 17.47
N ASN A 648 -31.81 25.12 17.64
CA ASN A 648 -31.57 26.48 18.13
C ASN A 648 -30.33 27.23 17.60
N ARG A 649 -30.51 27.95 16.48
CA ARG A 649 -29.90 29.28 16.33
C ARG A 649 -31.02 30.30 16.18
N ILE A 650 -30.91 31.40 16.94
CA ILE A 650 -31.95 32.42 17.07
C ILE A 650 -32.16 33.17 15.74
N ASP A 651 -33.42 33.42 15.41
CA ASP A 651 -33.88 34.21 14.26
C ASP A 651 -33.32 35.65 14.32
N PRO A 652 -33.03 36.28 13.18
CA PRO A 652 -33.85 37.46 12.91
C PRO A 652 -34.49 37.44 11.53
N ARG A 653 -35.82 37.55 11.52
CA ARG A 653 -36.61 37.85 10.32
C ARG A 653 -36.14 39.12 9.63
N SER A 654 -35.88 39.03 8.32
CA SER A 654 -36.42 40.00 7.36
C SER A 654 -36.53 39.37 5.97
N GLN A 655 -37.67 39.57 5.31
CA GLN A 655 -37.91 39.10 3.94
C GLN A 655 -38.07 40.31 3.00
N THR A 656 -37.34 40.33 1.90
CA THR A 656 -37.74 40.96 0.62
C THR A 656 -36.75 40.49 -0.45
N GLN A 657 -37.08 39.44 -1.22
CA GLN A 657 -37.66 39.49 -2.57
C GLN A 657 -36.74 40.04 -3.68
N LYS A 658 -36.48 39.18 -4.70
CA LYS A 658 -36.34 39.46 -6.16
C LYS A 658 -35.64 40.78 -6.56
N LYS A 659 -34.58 40.79 -7.39
CA LYS A 659 -34.56 40.23 -8.77
C LYS A 659 -33.15 40.30 -9.43
N GLN A 660 -33.03 39.55 -10.54
CA GLN A 660 -32.15 39.66 -11.73
C GLN A 660 -30.93 40.64 -11.80
N ILE A 661 -29.81 40.07 -12.27
CA ILE A 661 -28.59 40.63 -12.93
C ILE A 661 -29.02 41.33 -14.25
N PRO A 662 -28.37 42.39 -14.86
CA PRO A 662 -26.90 42.48 -15.08
C PRO A 662 -26.21 43.88 -15.17
N GLN A 663 -24.89 43.83 -15.47
CA GLN A 663 -24.01 44.91 -15.97
C GLN A 663 -23.66 46.04 -14.96
N GLU A 664 -22.53 46.79 -15.03
CA GLU A 664 -21.54 46.96 -16.11
C GLU A 664 -20.13 47.49 -15.64
N ILE A 665 -19.08 47.21 -16.44
CA ILE A 665 -17.91 48.06 -16.81
C ILE A 665 -16.81 48.55 -15.79
N LEU A 666 -15.65 48.86 -16.39
CA LEU A 666 -14.28 49.13 -15.90
C LEU A 666 -14.05 50.30 -14.92
N SER A 667 -13.01 50.13 -14.07
CA SER A 667 -11.86 51.06 -13.95
C SER A 667 -10.71 50.36 -13.17
N ASN A 668 -9.58 49.95 -13.75
CA ASN A 668 -8.41 50.74 -14.20
C ASN A 668 -7.84 51.74 -13.17
N ALA A 669 -6.76 51.34 -12.48
CA ALA A 669 -5.85 52.22 -11.74
C ALA A 669 -4.41 51.67 -11.73
N LYS A 670 -3.63 52.04 -12.75
CA LYS A 670 -2.17 52.30 -12.65
C LYS A 670 -1.98 53.60 -11.84
N GLU A 671 -0.84 53.98 -11.25
CA GLU A 671 0.54 53.47 -11.16
C GLU A 671 1.21 54.26 -10.01
N ASP A 672 2.27 53.75 -9.35
CA ASP A 672 3.56 54.47 -9.21
C ASP A 672 4.64 53.58 -8.53
N ILE A 673 5.91 53.96 -8.70
CA ILE A 673 7.12 53.28 -8.21
C ILE A 673 8.10 54.32 -7.65
N LYS A 674 8.61 54.18 -6.40
CA LYS A 674 9.90 54.79 -5.97
C LYS A 674 10.60 54.08 -4.79
N THR A 675 11.70 53.39 -5.12
CA THR A 675 13.07 53.49 -4.53
C THR A 675 13.34 53.48 -3.00
N ARG A 676 14.11 52.46 -2.58
CA ARG A 676 15.16 52.42 -1.49
C ARG A 676 16.15 53.63 -1.56
N PRO A 677 17.05 53.97 -0.56
CA PRO A 677 17.90 53.02 0.23
C PRO A 677 18.58 53.43 1.59
N ARG A 678 19.32 52.47 2.21
CA ARG A 678 20.50 52.61 3.15
C ARG A 678 20.21 53.19 4.58
N LYS A 679 21.04 53.04 5.65
CA LYS A 679 22.51 52.75 5.86
C LYS A 679 22.81 51.88 7.14
N PHE A 680 23.90 51.08 7.09
CA PHE A 680 25.04 50.81 8.05
C PHE A 680 24.93 51.01 9.60
N PHE A 681 25.73 50.43 10.53
CA PHE A 681 27.14 49.93 10.51
C PHE A 681 27.57 48.98 11.69
N LYS A 682 28.54 48.06 11.45
CA LYS A 682 29.67 47.54 12.30
C LYS A 682 29.51 47.17 13.81
N HIS A 683 30.03 45.99 14.17
CA HIS A 683 31.27 45.71 14.98
C HIS A 683 31.72 44.24 14.68
N LYS A 684 33.01 43.85 14.52
CA LYS A 684 34.18 43.75 15.44
C LYS A 684 33.96 42.75 16.61
N ARG A 685 34.89 41.86 17.00
CA ARG A 685 36.19 41.34 16.46
C ARG A 685 36.59 40.13 17.38
N LEU A 686 37.19 39.03 16.91
CA LEU A 686 38.64 38.75 16.98
C LEU A 686 38.96 37.31 16.55
N GLU A 687 40.12 37.11 15.93
CA GLU A 687 40.87 35.85 16.02
C GLU A 687 41.96 36.01 17.10
N THR A 688 42.30 34.92 17.82
CA THR A 688 43.62 34.77 18.45
C THR A 688 44.02 33.30 18.40
N LYS A 689 45.27 33.04 17.99
CA LYS A 689 45.85 31.70 17.90
C LYS A 689 46.18 31.13 19.28
N LYS A 690 45.93 29.84 19.47
CA LYS A 690 47.00 28.91 19.84
C LYS A 690 46.70 27.51 19.31
#